data_AF-A0AAE1IMW6-F1
#
_entry.id   AF-A0AAE1IMW6-F1
#
_cell.length_a   1.000
_cell.length_b   1.000
_cell.length_c   1.000
_cell.angle_alpha   90.00
_cell.angle_beta   90.00
_cell.angle_gamma   90.00
#
_symmetry.space_group_name_H-M   'P 1'
#
loop_
_entity.id
_entity.type
_entity.pdbx_description
1 polymer ?
#
loop_
_entity_poly.entity_id
_entity_poly.type
_entity_poly.pdbx_seq_one_letter_code
_entity_poly.pdbx_strand_id
1 'polypeptide(L)'
;MAAELVGGSFLSAALEVAFKRLASSDLTNYFQSRKLKDTLLKKLQITLISLNQVLDDTEAKQYTKPNVKKWLHELKHAVYLADDLLDEIVTEATRLKIEAQNQTATSKVLGLFTGFINPFDKQIESRVQQLLDDLEFLVKQKDVLGLKEGSGSGSGVGLLGKVLNRLPTTSLVADESSIYGRDGDKEKIIELLLDEDLSGNPLSVISIVGMGGLGKTTLAQLVYNNARVENHFQLKAWVCISEEFDVVRVTRTIVSALGCFITGYEDLNQLQMILKEKLAGKKLLLVLDDIWNESQSDWEAMQVPFLFGTLGSKIIVTTRSEKVALVVGSSRVYQMALLNEEDGWKLFAEYAFRNKDDRMWTNLESIGKKTVEKCKGLPLAIKTLGGLLHTKSSEKQWNEILNSEIWQLPDDESDIMPALRLSYHYLSSNLKRCFAFCSIFPKDFEIEKDPLIHMWMAEDLLHFNQGNKNVEEMGSQILDELESRSFLQKSTIHNRYIMHDLVNDLAKSISEEFCQRIEGGKVQYIHEKIRYLSYSASPDSSEILLERFHECKQLRCFVSLTRGLPFSIKEDKDVGEMLSKFKYLRILSLRSVETTTKLGVRMNNSKHLRYLDLSDTRIEKLPGSTCRMYNLQTLKLCGCTQFVELPPDLDKLTNLHHLDLSKTKISRLPCSLCKLPNLQTLKLQACQSLVELPPGLHNLINLQHLDISWTSIREMPNNMGRLKHLQILTSFYVGKHNGSNLEELGKLVNLRGSLEISKLENINDPTYAREAYMNNKKYLYKLDLRWSGNNEDSQNERFTLEGLQPHVNLKELAIRNYGGTRFADWFGAPYLPNLVSVVLRACKYCFCLPPLGQLPSLKSVHISKLEGIKKIGLEFYGNNNLSCVPFPSLENLFIAEMLEWEEWMHLQGECFPCLKEIVIRNCPRLRKSLPPCLPCLEKLEIEQCGDLELESFPTKSFNTPKLESIYLSGLPHLKSLHEEMHTLLPYVQSLFLSRCSQLQSIPQNGLPLSLVQVQMHDCPKLITSRMNWGLHRLHSLQDFSIGENFENTESFPEEGLLPPNLKILRFVGCSNLVKLNGSGLLPLTSLQCLIIHNCPNLQCLPEGSLPRSLSYLIINGNCPFLRQQYQKNGQERHTTSHIPWVCIS
;
A
#
# COMPACT_ATOMS: atom_id res chain seq x y z
N MET A 1 22.64 30.32 24.77
CA MET A 1 21.66 30.24 23.68
C MET A 1 20.38 29.65 24.26
N ALA A 2 19.45 30.51 24.67
CA ALA A 2 18.23 30.16 25.40
C ALA A 2 17.06 30.88 24.73
N ALA A 3 16.63 30.41 23.57
CA ALA A 3 15.50 30.93 22.82
C ALA A 3 14.91 29.80 21.95
N GLU A 4 14.22 28.85 22.58
CA GLU A 4 13.50 27.77 21.86
C GLU A 4 12.30 27.27 22.69
N LEU A 5 11.58 28.22 23.29
CA LEU A 5 10.55 27.97 24.30
C LEU A 5 9.12 28.27 23.82
N VAL A 6 8.96 28.91 22.66
CA VAL A 6 7.65 29.31 22.13
C VAL A 6 7.42 28.52 20.85
N GLY A 7 6.40 27.66 20.83
CA GLY A 7 5.96 27.04 19.58
C GLY A 7 5.43 28.14 18.66
N GLY A 8 6.08 28.37 17.52
CA GLY A 8 5.77 29.51 16.65
C GLY A 8 4.32 29.50 16.16
N SER A 9 3.70 30.68 16.03
CA SER A 9 2.32 30.81 15.56
C SER A 9 2.08 30.12 14.19
N PHE A 10 0.83 29.73 13.92
CA PHE A 10 0.46 29.13 12.63
C PHE A 10 0.78 30.05 11.45
N LEU A 11 0.55 31.36 11.62
CA LEU A 11 0.72 32.36 10.58
C LEU A 11 2.17 32.83 10.40
N SER A 12 3.05 32.66 11.39
CA SER A 12 4.45 33.11 11.28
C SER A 12 5.15 32.47 10.07
N ALA A 13 4.95 31.17 9.84
CA ALA A 13 5.49 30.50 8.65
C ALA A 13 4.92 31.06 7.34
N ALA A 14 3.63 31.41 7.30
CA ALA A 14 3.02 32.01 6.11
C ALA A 14 3.56 33.43 5.83
N LEU A 15 3.78 34.21 6.89
CA LEU A 15 4.42 35.53 6.80
C LEU A 15 5.88 35.43 6.37
N GLU A 16 6.63 34.42 6.82
CA GLU A 16 7.99 34.16 6.35
C GLU A 16 8.04 33.91 4.84
N VAL A 17 7.09 33.16 4.28
CA VAL A 17 6.96 33.00 2.81
C VAL A 17 6.73 34.34 2.14
N ALA A 18 5.79 35.14 2.67
CA ALA A 18 5.49 36.46 2.15
C ALA A 18 6.71 37.40 2.23
N PHE A 19 7.46 37.42 3.34
CA PHE A 19 8.68 38.19 3.51
C PHE A 19 9.77 37.77 2.54
N LYS A 20 9.94 36.46 2.31
CA LYS A 20 10.91 35.95 1.32
C LYS A 20 10.55 36.38 -0.10
N ARG A 21 9.26 36.35 -0.45
CA ARG A 21 8.78 36.86 -1.75
C ARG A 21 8.98 38.36 -1.88
N LEU A 22 8.70 39.13 -0.82
CA LEU A 22 8.95 40.57 -0.76
C LEU A 22 10.44 40.91 -0.90
N ALA A 23 11.32 40.08 -0.34
CA ALA A 23 12.77 40.21 -0.45
C ALA A 23 13.35 39.64 -1.77
N SER A 24 12.52 39.03 -2.62
CA SER A 24 13.00 38.43 -3.87
C SER A 24 13.45 39.51 -4.86
N SER A 25 14.58 39.23 -5.53
CA SER A 25 15.08 40.10 -6.60
C SER A 25 14.11 40.16 -7.78
N ASP A 26 13.37 39.08 -8.06
CA ASP A 26 12.39 39.05 -9.14
C ASP A 26 11.23 40.05 -8.88
N LEU A 27 10.71 40.13 -7.65
CA LEU A 27 9.66 41.11 -7.29
C LEU A 27 10.19 42.54 -7.33
N THR A 28 11.38 42.77 -6.76
CA THR A 28 11.99 44.11 -6.71
C THR A 28 12.30 44.63 -8.11
N ASN A 29 12.87 43.78 -8.97
CA ASN A 29 13.15 44.12 -10.36
C ASN A 29 11.87 44.37 -11.17
N TYR A 30 10.78 43.65 -10.88
CA TYR A 30 9.48 43.87 -11.52
C TYR A 30 8.97 45.30 -11.24
N PHE A 31 8.96 45.73 -9.98
CA PHE A 31 8.50 47.07 -9.60
C PHE A 31 9.39 48.17 -10.19
N GLN A 32 10.71 47.99 -10.13
CA GLN A 32 11.68 48.95 -10.68
C GLN A 32 11.57 49.08 -12.21
N SER A 33 11.53 47.96 -12.92
CA SER A 33 11.46 47.95 -14.40
C SER A 33 10.14 48.52 -14.95
N ARG A 34 9.05 48.42 -14.18
CA ARG A 34 7.72 48.93 -14.54
C ARG A 34 7.41 50.33 -13.99
N LYS A 35 8.34 50.96 -13.25
CA LYS A 35 8.19 52.27 -12.59
C LYS A 35 7.01 52.33 -11.60
N LEU A 36 6.74 51.22 -10.92
CA LEU A 36 5.69 51.14 -9.90
C LEU A 36 6.16 51.75 -8.57
N LYS A 37 5.22 52.08 -7.68
CA LYS A 37 5.54 52.70 -6.40
C LYS A 37 6.22 51.71 -5.44
N ASP A 38 7.55 51.71 -5.38
CA ASP A 38 8.35 50.95 -4.40
C ASP A 38 7.96 51.23 -2.94
N THR A 39 7.37 52.39 -2.67
CA THR A 39 6.85 52.76 -1.35
C THR A 39 5.72 51.84 -0.88
N LEU A 40 4.95 51.24 -1.79
CA LEU A 40 3.86 50.31 -1.45
C LEU A 40 4.40 48.99 -0.88
N LEU A 41 5.42 48.40 -1.49
CA LEU A 41 6.03 47.15 -1.01
C LEU A 41 6.68 47.34 0.37
N LYS A 42 7.36 48.46 0.57
CA LYS A 42 7.96 48.80 1.88
C LYS A 42 6.89 48.96 2.95
N LYS A 43 5.77 49.65 2.66
CA LYS A 43 4.65 49.77 3.59
C LYS A 43 4.04 48.40 3.92
N LEU A 44 3.75 47.59 2.91
CA LEU A 44 3.22 46.23 3.11
C LEU A 44 4.15 45.39 3.99
N GLN A 45 5.46 45.44 3.74
CA GLN A 45 6.45 44.75 4.57
C GLN A 45 6.40 45.22 6.03
N ILE A 46 6.35 46.53 6.28
CA ILE A 46 6.26 47.10 7.63
C ILE A 46 4.97 46.63 8.33
N THR A 47 3.82 46.70 7.64
CA THR A 47 2.52 46.28 8.19
C THR A 47 2.52 44.79 8.56
N LEU A 48 3.08 43.92 7.72
CA LEU A 48 3.21 42.49 8.01
C LEU A 48 4.17 42.22 9.18
N ILE A 49 5.26 42.99 9.33
CA ILE A 49 6.16 42.90 10.49
C ILE A 49 5.40 43.26 11.78
N SER A 50 4.64 44.36 11.77
CA SER A 50 3.83 44.79 12.91
C SER A 50 2.77 43.76 13.32
N LEU A 51 2.20 43.03 12.36
CA LEU A 51 1.27 41.93 12.64
C LEU A 51 2.00 40.70 13.18
N ASN A 52 3.17 40.35 12.65
CA ASN A 52 3.96 39.21 13.12
C ASN A 52 4.31 39.29 14.61
N GLN A 53 4.52 40.51 15.14
CA GLN A 53 4.88 40.75 16.54
C GLN A 53 3.80 40.35 17.56
N VAL A 54 2.53 40.25 17.14
CA VAL A 54 1.41 39.91 18.03
C VAL A 54 0.87 38.49 17.81
N LEU A 55 1.40 37.75 16.82
CA LEU A 55 0.84 36.47 16.41
C LEU A 55 0.89 35.40 17.51
N ASP A 56 2.00 35.30 18.25
CA ASP A 56 2.14 34.29 19.30
C ASP A 56 1.15 34.53 20.46
N ASP A 57 0.92 35.81 20.83
CA ASP A 57 -0.08 36.20 21.84
C ASP A 57 -1.51 35.93 21.34
N THR A 58 -1.78 36.16 20.06
CA THR A 58 -3.11 35.88 19.46
C THR A 58 -3.41 34.39 19.39
N GLU A 59 -2.41 33.56 19.05
CA GLU A 59 -2.57 32.10 18.93
C GLU A 59 -2.89 31.47 20.30
N ALA A 60 -2.33 32.01 21.39
CA ALA A 60 -2.66 31.59 22.75
C ALA A 60 -4.06 32.08 23.16
N LYS A 61 -4.41 33.33 22.86
CA LYS A 61 -5.69 33.95 23.26
C LYS A 61 -6.89 33.49 22.43
N GLN A 62 -6.72 32.88 21.25
CA GLN A 62 -7.85 32.48 20.39
C GLN A 62 -8.81 31.46 21.06
N TYR A 63 -8.30 30.59 21.93
CA TYR A 63 -9.10 29.57 22.62
C TYR A 63 -9.91 30.14 23.77
N THR A 64 -9.46 31.29 24.27
CA THR A 64 -10.10 31.97 25.36
C THR A 64 -11.01 33.04 24.79
N LYS A 65 -10.54 34.03 24.05
CA LYS A 65 -11.36 35.19 23.62
C LYS A 65 -11.97 35.03 22.21
N PRO A 66 -13.31 34.92 22.05
CA PRO A 66 -13.95 34.76 20.73
C PRO A 66 -13.68 35.90 19.74
N ASN A 67 -13.56 37.14 20.23
CA ASN A 67 -13.24 38.30 19.39
C ASN A 67 -11.81 38.22 18.82
N VAL A 68 -10.86 37.65 19.59
CA VAL A 68 -9.49 37.41 19.10
C VAL A 68 -9.49 36.28 18.08
N LYS A 69 -10.27 35.22 18.29
CA LYS A 69 -10.47 34.15 17.29
C LYS A 69 -11.00 34.73 15.97
N LYS A 70 -12.07 35.52 16.00
CA LYS A 70 -12.63 36.17 14.80
C LYS A 70 -11.63 37.10 14.11
N TRP A 71 -10.88 37.90 14.87
CA TRP A 71 -9.84 38.77 14.31
C TRP A 71 -8.72 37.96 13.63
N LEU A 72 -8.27 36.87 14.27
CA LEU A 72 -7.25 35.98 13.72
C LEU A 72 -7.73 35.31 12.43
N HIS A 73 -9.02 35.02 12.32
CA HIS A 73 -9.62 34.46 11.11
C HIS A 73 -9.58 35.45 9.93
N GLU A 74 -9.95 36.71 10.17
CA GLU A 74 -9.84 37.77 9.15
C GLU A 74 -8.37 38.05 8.79
N LEU A 75 -7.45 38.00 9.75
CA LEU A 75 -6.02 38.11 9.49
C LEU A 75 -5.51 36.93 8.64
N LYS A 76 -5.89 35.68 8.96
CA LYS A 76 -5.55 34.50 8.13
C LYS A 76 -5.99 34.71 6.69
N HIS A 77 -7.21 35.19 6.48
CA HIS A 77 -7.74 35.49 5.16
C HIS A 77 -6.93 36.58 4.43
N ALA A 78 -6.63 37.69 5.08
CA ALA A 78 -5.84 38.78 4.51
C ALA A 78 -4.41 38.34 4.16
N VAL A 79 -3.77 37.51 5.00
CA VAL A 79 -2.45 36.93 4.72
C VAL A 79 -2.49 36.01 3.52
N TYR A 80 -3.53 35.20 3.34
CA TYR A 80 -3.70 34.39 2.12
C TYR A 80 -3.87 35.27 0.87
N LEU A 81 -4.64 36.36 0.94
CA LEU A 81 -4.77 37.30 -0.18
C LEU A 81 -3.44 38.00 -0.50
N ALA A 82 -2.66 38.36 0.51
CA ALA A 82 -1.32 38.91 0.35
C ALA A 82 -0.39 37.91 -0.35
N ASP A 83 -0.39 36.67 0.12
CA ASP A 83 0.40 35.58 -0.44
C ASP A 83 0.00 35.30 -1.90
N ASP A 84 -1.30 35.24 -2.22
CA ASP A 84 -1.83 35.07 -3.58
C ASP A 84 -1.38 36.20 -4.52
N LEU A 85 -1.46 37.45 -4.07
CA LEU A 85 -1.09 38.63 -4.86
C LEU A 85 0.42 38.69 -5.11
N LEU A 86 1.23 38.41 -4.09
CA LEU A 86 2.69 38.35 -4.24
C LEU A 86 3.10 37.21 -5.19
N ASP A 87 2.45 36.05 -5.09
CA ASP A 87 2.67 34.92 -6.01
C ASP A 87 2.34 35.30 -7.45
N GLU A 88 1.27 36.06 -7.67
CA GLU A 88 0.82 36.49 -9.01
C GLU A 88 1.87 37.39 -9.68
N ILE A 89 2.46 38.32 -8.92
CA ILE A 89 3.50 39.21 -9.42
C ILE A 89 4.79 38.44 -9.70
N VAL A 90 5.22 37.55 -8.79
CA VAL A 90 6.41 36.71 -8.99
C VAL A 90 6.24 35.77 -10.20
N THR A 91 5.04 35.22 -10.40
CA THR A 91 4.71 34.39 -11.56
C THR A 91 4.82 35.17 -12.86
N GLU A 92 4.33 36.40 -12.88
CA GLU A 92 4.42 37.26 -14.06
C GLU A 92 5.88 37.69 -14.35
N ALA A 93 6.66 37.98 -13.31
CA ALA A 93 8.09 38.24 -13.44
C ALA A 93 8.83 37.02 -14.04
N THR A 94 8.50 35.82 -13.57
CA THR A 94 9.05 34.55 -14.06
C THR A 94 8.70 34.32 -15.53
N ARG A 95 7.44 34.55 -15.92
CA ARG A 95 6.97 34.49 -17.31
C ARG A 95 7.81 35.40 -18.21
N LEU A 96 7.96 36.67 -17.83
CA LEU A 96 8.71 37.65 -18.62
C LEU A 96 10.18 37.24 -18.79
N LYS A 97 10.79 36.69 -17.74
CA LYS A 97 12.18 36.20 -17.76
C LYS A 97 12.35 35.02 -18.73
N ILE A 98 11.47 34.03 -18.66
CA ILE A 98 11.51 32.83 -19.52
C ILE A 98 11.20 33.20 -20.98
N GLU A 99 10.25 34.10 -21.23
CA GLU A 99 9.94 34.58 -22.57
C GLU A 99 11.08 35.41 -23.18
N ALA A 100 11.76 36.26 -22.38
CA ALA A 100 12.89 37.06 -22.85
C ALA A 100 14.13 36.22 -23.21
N GLN A 101 14.36 35.12 -22.48
CA GLN A 101 15.46 34.19 -22.78
C GLN A 101 15.27 33.44 -24.10
N ASN A 102 14.02 33.27 -24.56
CA ASN A 102 13.67 32.57 -25.79
C ASN A 102 13.52 33.47 -27.03
N GLN A 103 13.81 34.78 -26.93
CA GLN A 103 13.67 35.75 -28.02
C GLN A 103 14.97 35.96 -28.85
N THR A 104 14.84 36.04 -30.17
CA THR A 104 15.93 36.37 -31.12
C THR A 104 16.41 37.82 -31.00
N ALA A 105 17.67 38.10 -31.35
CA ALA A 105 18.31 39.42 -31.17
C ALA A 105 17.53 40.61 -31.79
N THR A 106 16.80 40.39 -32.88
CA THR A 106 15.97 41.40 -33.56
C THR A 106 14.66 41.74 -32.84
N SER A 107 14.08 40.83 -32.04
CA SER A 107 12.87 41.09 -31.25
C SER A 107 13.17 41.75 -29.89
N LYS A 108 14.41 41.63 -29.39
CA LYS A 108 14.89 42.34 -28.20
C LYS A 108 14.84 43.86 -28.36
N VAL A 109 15.02 44.36 -29.59
CA VAL A 109 14.96 45.80 -29.90
C VAL A 109 13.51 46.29 -29.94
N LEU A 110 12.56 45.49 -30.44
CA LEU A 110 11.13 45.85 -30.48
C LEU A 110 10.48 45.80 -29.09
N GLY A 111 10.90 44.87 -28.23
CA GLY A 111 10.42 44.75 -26.84
C GLY A 111 10.90 45.87 -25.89
N LEU A 112 11.97 46.58 -26.24
CA LEU A 112 12.43 47.77 -25.50
C LEU A 112 11.51 49.00 -25.71
N PHE A 113 10.66 49.01 -26.76
CA PHE A 113 9.81 50.15 -27.10
C PHE A 113 8.35 50.05 -26.63
N THR A 114 7.91 48.94 -26.02
CA THR A 114 6.57 48.86 -25.41
C THR A 114 6.57 49.36 -23.97
N GLY A 115 6.95 50.63 -23.80
CA GLY A 115 6.74 51.42 -22.57
C GLY A 115 5.30 51.93 -22.42
N PHE A 116 4.32 51.23 -23.00
CA PHE A 116 2.91 51.53 -22.80
C PHE A 116 2.43 50.86 -21.52
N ILE A 117 1.80 51.66 -20.65
CA ILE A 117 1.16 51.27 -19.39
C ILE A 117 0.33 49.99 -19.63
N ASN A 118 0.80 48.85 -19.13
CA ASN A 118 0.03 47.62 -19.17
C ASN A 118 -1.16 47.77 -18.21
N PRO A 119 -2.42 47.55 -18.65
CA PRO A 119 -3.59 47.57 -17.76
C PRO A 119 -3.41 46.71 -16.50
N PHE A 120 -2.64 45.63 -16.61
CA PHE A 120 -2.26 44.75 -15.50
C PHE A 120 -1.48 45.47 -14.39
N ASP A 121 -0.56 46.37 -14.75
CA ASP A 121 0.32 47.05 -13.78
C ASP A 121 -0.44 48.04 -12.90
N LYS A 122 -1.35 48.83 -13.49
CA LYS A 122 -2.26 49.72 -12.73
C LYS A 122 -3.22 48.94 -11.83
N GLN A 123 -3.67 47.77 -12.28
CA GLN A 123 -4.55 46.90 -11.50
C GLN A 123 -3.82 46.30 -10.29
N ILE A 124 -2.54 45.94 -10.43
CA ILE A 124 -1.73 45.45 -9.30
C ILE A 124 -1.55 46.52 -8.24
N GLU A 125 -1.17 47.76 -8.61
CA GLU A 125 -0.97 48.82 -7.60
C GLU A 125 -2.24 49.08 -6.79
N SER A 126 -3.40 49.15 -7.45
CA SER A 126 -4.69 49.31 -6.78
C SER A 126 -5.01 48.16 -5.82
N ARG A 127 -4.71 46.91 -6.20
CA ARG A 127 -4.96 45.72 -5.36
C ARG A 127 -4.00 45.64 -4.18
N VAL A 128 -2.72 45.99 -4.38
CA VAL A 128 -1.73 46.08 -3.30
C VAL A 128 -2.14 47.16 -2.30
N GLN A 129 -2.61 48.32 -2.78
CA GLN A 129 -3.08 49.40 -1.91
C GLN A 129 -4.31 48.97 -1.11
N GLN A 130 -5.31 48.34 -1.75
CA GLN A 130 -6.50 47.84 -1.05
C GLN A 130 -6.13 46.83 0.05
N LEU A 131 -5.26 45.87 -0.26
CA LEU A 131 -4.77 44.91 0.73
C LEU A 131 -4.03 45.59 1.89
N LEU A 132 -3.24 46.62 1.59
CA LEU A 132 -2.54 47.40 2.61
C LEU A 132 -3.54 48.11 3.53
N ASP A 133 -4.59 48.71 2.96
CA ASP A 133 -5.64 49.39 3.73
C ASP A 133 -6.38 48.40 4.65
N ASP A 134 -6.68 47.18 4.16
CA ASP A 134 -7.30 46.11 4.95
C ASP A 134 -6.39 45.63 6.10
N LEU A 135 -5.09 45.42 5.81
CA LEU A 135 -4.11 45.02 6.83
C LEU A 135 -3.86 46.13 7.86
N GLU A 136 -3.77 47.39 7.44
CA GLU A 136 -3.66 48.54 8.34
C GLU A 136 -4.90 48.69 9.23
N PHE A 137 -6.09 48.39 8.71
CA PHE A 137 -7.31 48.34 9.50
C PHE A 137 -7.25 47.24 10.58
N LEU A 138 -6.76 46.04 10.25
CA LEU A 138 -6.53 44.96 11.22
C LEU A 138 -5.48 45.33 12.26
N VAL A 139 -4.39 46.01 11.86
CA VAL A 139 -3.38 46.54 12.79
C VAL A 139 -4.00 47.50 13.79
N LYS A 140 -4.86 48.44 13.37
CA LYS A 140 -5.53 49.38 14.28
C LYS A 140 -6.44 48.68 15.31
N GLN A 141 -7.03 47.54 14.94
CA GLN A 141 -7.85 46.75 15.87
C GLN A 141 -7.03 46.03 16.94
N LYS A 142 -5.72 45.82 16.72
CA LYS A 142 -4.86 45.10 17.67
C LYS A 142 -4.85 45.77 19.06
N ASP A 143 -4.82 47.10 19.07
CA ASP A 143 -4.76 47.91 20.29
C ASP A 143 -6.09 47.83 21.06
N VAL A 144 -7.22 47.80 20.33
CA VAL A 144 -8.57 47.64 20.90
C VAL A 144 -8.77 46.27 21.54
N LEU A 145 -8.15 45.23 20.98
CA LEU A 145 -8.21 43.85 21.49
C LEU A 145 -7.22 43.57 22.63
N GLY A 146 -6.37 44.53 22.99
CA GLY A 146 -5.37 44.38 24.04
C GLY A 146 -4.32 43.30 23.74
N LEU A 147 -3.94 43.17 22.46
CA LEU A 147 -2.90 42.25 22.02
C LEU A 147 -1.53 42.81 22.41
N LYS A 148 -0.71 42.00 23.06
CA LYS A 148 0.60 42.43 23.56
C LYS A 148 1.70 41.94 22.64
N GLU A 149 2.68 42.81 22.39
CA GLU A 149 3.99 42.42 21.90
C GLU A 149 4.64 41.61 23.04
N GLY A 150 5.01 40.36 22.73
CA GLY A 150 5.09 39.24 23.67
C GLY A 150 5.41 39.52 25.16
N SER A 151 4.43 39.22 26.03
CA SER A 151 4.57 38.47 27.30
C SER A 151 3.17 38.17 27.85
N GLY A 152 2.90 36.88 28.08
CA GLY A 152 1.55 36.30 28.15
C GLY A 152 0.68 36.62 29.38
N SER A 153 -0.61 36.37 29.21
CA SER A 153 -1.60 35.89 30.21
C SER A 153 -3.02 36.00 29.61
N GLY A 154 -3.82 34.95 29.81
CA GLY A 154 -5.01 34.63 29.02
C GLY A 154 -6.38 35.17 29.49
N SER A 155 -7.40 34.32 29.25
CA SER A 155 -8.81 34.31 29.74
C SER A 155 -9.96 34.76 28.81
N GLY A 156 -11.01 33.92 28.72
CA GLY A 156 -12.41 34.32 28.48
C GLY A 156 -13.25 33.80 27.29
N VAL A 157 -13.55 32.48 27.23
CA VAL A 157 -14.66 31.65 26.64
C VAL A 157 -15.53 32.10 25.42
N GLY A 158 -15.86 31.15 24.49
CA GLY A 158 -17.21 31.07 23.85
C GLY A 158 -17.42 30.36 22.47
N LEU A 159 -17.88 29.09 22.50
CA LEU A 159 -18.96 28.39 21.73
C LEU A 159 -18.92 27.98 20.22
N LEU A 160 -19.43 26.72 20.02
CA LEU A 160 -20.20 26.08 18.92
C LEU A 160 -19.49 25.32 17.77
N GLY A 161 -19.31 24.00 17.95
CA GLY A 161 -20.21 22.91 17.50
C GLY A 161 -20.55 22.73 16.01
N LYS A 162 -20.09 21.61 15.41
CA LYS A 162 -20.86 20.70 14.52
C LYS A 162 -20.08 19.40 14.21
N VAL A 163 -20.74 18.27 14.48
CA VAL A 163 -20.31 16.86 14.32
C VAL A 163 -20.02 16.50 12.86
N LEU A 164 -18.91 15.79 12.59
CA LEU A 164 -18.44 15.45 11.23
C LEU A 164 -17.81 14.04 11.12
N ASN A 165 -18.38 13.30 10.15
CA ASN A 165 -18.21 11.89 9.77
C ASN A 165 -16.79 11.27 9.77
N ARG A 166 -16.73 10.00 10.23
CA ARG A 166 -15.55 9.12 10.49
C ARG A 166 -15.50 7.88 9.58
N LEU A 167 -14.33 7.25 9.40
CA LEU A 167 -14.09 6.12 8.48
C LEU A 167 -13.50 4.89 9.24
N PRO A 168 -13.18 3.75 8.57
CA PRO A 168 -13.12 2.46 9.23
C PRO A 168 -11.71 1.95 9.63
N THR A 169 -11.59 1.47 10.86
CA THR A 169 -10.43 0.77 11.43
C THR A 169 -10.21 -0.64 10.86
N THR A 170 -8.99 -1.19 10.97
CA THR A 170 -8.62 -2.53 10.47
C THR A 170 -8.41 -3.54 11.61
N SER A 171 -8.31 -4.84 11.29
CA SER A 171 -8.12 -5.89 12.29
C SER A 171 -6.65 -6.13 12.71
N LEU A 172 -5.65 -5.49 12.09
CA LEU A 172 -4.23 -5.81 12.29
C LEU A 172 -3.57 -4.98 13.40
N VAL A 173 -2.71 -5.62 14.19
CA VAL A 173 -1.85 -4.98 15.19
C VAL A 173 -0.42 -5.00 14.68
N ALA A 174 0.23 -3.83 14.56
CA ALA A 174 1.58 -3.74 14.01
C ALA A 174 2.67 -4.31 14.96
N ASP A 175 2.46 -4.24 16.28
CA ASP A 175 3.37 -4.78 17.29
C ASP A 175 2.64 -4.99 18.63
N GLU A 176 2.39 -6.25 19.01
CA GLU A 176 1.74 -6.59 20.29
C GLU A 176 2.60 -6.22 21.51
N SER A 177 3.93 -6.16 21.36
CA SER A 177 4.85 -5.84 22.47
C SER A 177 4.80 -4.38 22.91
N SER A 178 4.16 -3.52 22.10
CA SER A 178 4.00 -2.08 22.35
C SER A 178 2.71 -1.71 23.11
N ILE A 179 1.92 -2.71 23.52
CA ILE A 179 0.63 -2.52 24.21
C ILE A 179 0.79 -2.88 25.70
N TYR A 180 0.51 -1.91 26.58
CA TYR A 180 0.71 -2.04 28.02
C TYR A 180 -0.63 -2.08 28.77
N GLY A 181 -0.69 -2.88 29.84
CA GLY A 181 -1.78 -2.87 30.82
C GLY A 181 -3.13 -3.42 30.33
N ARG A 182 -3.16 -4.16 29.21
CA ARG A 182 -4.40 -4.68 28.59
C ARG A 182 -4.54 -6.20 28.61
N ASP A 183 -3.59 -6.93 29.18
CA ASP A 183 -3.62 -8.40 29.22
C ASP A 183 -4.83 -8.93 30.00
N GLY A 184 -5.14 -8.32 31.15
CA GLY A 184 -6.31 -8.70 31.95
C GLY A 184 -7.64 -8.38 31.26
N ASP A 185 -7.71 -7.26 30.54
CA ASP A 185 -8.91 -6.88 29.76
C ASP A 185 -9.10 -7.84 28.57
N LYS A 186 -7.99 -8.18 27.89
CA LYS A 186 -7.95 -9.16 26.79
C LYS A 186 -8.45 -10.52 27.27
N GLU A 187 -7.96 -11.01 28.41
CA GLU A 187 -8.34 -12.31 28.95
C GLU A 187 -9.85 -12.37 29.27
N LYS A 188 -10.38 -11.34 29.96
CA LYS A 188 -11.81 -11.27 30.29
C LYS A 188 -12.71 -11.27 29.06
N ILE A 189 -12.34 -10.56 27.99
CA ILE A 189 -13.14 -10.56 26.76
C ILE A 189 -13.03 -11.92 26.06
N ILE A 190 -11.87 -12.57 26.07
CA ILE A 190 -11.73 -13.91 25.52
C ILE A 190 -12.60 -14.90 26.31
N GLU A 191 -12.62 -14.84 27.63
CA GLU A 191 -13.52 -15.65 28.47
C GLU A 191 -14.99 -15.43 28.08
N LEU A 192 -15.44 -14.18 27.91
CA LEU A 192 -16.81 -13.86 27.49
C LEU A 192 -17.15 -14.37 26.07
N LEU A 193 -16.16 -14.42 25.17
CA LEU A 193 -16.34 -14.95 23.81
C LEU A 193 -16.44 -16.47 23.79
N LEU A 194 -15.70 -17.14 24.68
CA LEU A 194 -15.64 -18.60 24.79
C LEU A 194 -16.77 -19.17 25.66
N ASP A 195 -17.45 -18.34 26.46
CA ASP A 195 -18.59 -18.73 27.29
C ASP A 195 -19.82 -19.14 26.43
N GLU A 196 -20.37 -20.32 26.74
CA GLU A 196 -21.57 -20.85 26.09
C GLU A 196 -22.81 -20.29 26.78
N ASP A 197 -23.43 -19.28 26.16
CA ASP A 197 -24.64 -18.64 26.69
C ASP A 197 -25.78 -19.68 26.87
N LEU A 198 -26.12 -19.99 28.12
CA LEU A 198 -27.22 -20.88 28.53
C LEU A 198 -28.62 -20.27 28.27
N SER A 199 -28.70 -19.04 27.73
CA SER A 199 -29.93 -18.26 27.59
C SER A 199 -30.78 -18.60 26.36
N GLY A 200 -30.32 -19.51 25.48
CA GLY A 200 -31.07 -19.98 24.32
C GLY A 200 -31.14 -19.01 23.13
N ASN A 201 -30.47 -17.85 23.21
CA ASN A 201 -30.38 -16.92 22.08
C ASN A 201 -29.29 -17.35 21.08
N PRO A 202 -29.59 -17.42 19.76
CA PRO A 202 -28.63 -17.84 18.74
C PRO A 202 -27.48 -16.83 18.52
N LEU A 203 -27.66 -15.58 18.94
CA LEU A 203 -26.71 -14.48 18.79
C LEU A 203 -26.49 -13.76 20.12
N SER A 204 -25.23 -13.58 20.52
CA SER A 204 -24.85 -12.84 21.73
C SER A 204 -23.92 -11.68 21.38
N VAL A 205 -24.27 -10.48 21.86
CA VAL A 205 -23.59 -9.22 21.52
C VAL A 205 -22.82 -8.72 22.75
N ILE A 206 -21.51 -8.55 22.60
CA ILE A 206 -20.60 -8.03 23.61
C ILE A 206 -20.20 -6.62 23.21
N SER A 207 -20.59 -5.62 24.00
CA SER A 207 -20.20 -4.23 23.75
C SER A 207 -19.01 -3.82 24.61
N ILE A 208 -17.91 -3.39 23.98
CA ILE A 208 -16.77 -2.72 24.62
C ILE A 208 -17.06 -1.22 24.61
N VAL A 209 -17.32 -0.65 25.78
CA VAL A 209 -17.70 0.75 25.95
C VAL A 209 -16.57 1.52 26.61
N GLY A 210 -16.33 2.75 26.14
CA GLY A 210 -15.35 3.64 26.74
C GLY A 210 -15.05 4.87 25.89
N MET A 211 -14.40 5.87 26.49
CA MET A 211 -14.12 7.16 25.85
C MET A 211 -13.19 7.04 24.62
N GLY A 212 -13.14 8.10 23.79
CA GLY A 212 -12.24 8.16 22.64
C GLY A 212 -10.75 8.07 23.04
N GLY A 213 -9.93 7.39 22.25
CA GLY A 213 -8.49 7.26 22.52
C GLY A 213 -8.09 6.28 23.63
N LEU A 214 -9.06 5.56 24.21
CA LEU A 214 -8.84 4.61 25.32
C LEU A 214 -8.20 3.27 24.91
N GLY A 215 -8.17 2.97 23.61
CA GLY A 215 -7.63 1.72 23.06
C GLY A 215 -8.65 0.62 22.79
N LYS A 216 -9.95 0.93 22.68
CA LYS A 216 -11.02 -0.06 22.40
C LYS A 216 -10.76 -0.87 21.14
N THR A 217 -10.49 -0.20 20.02
CA THR A 217 -10.13 -0.83 18.74
C THR A 217 -8.91 -1.72 18.92
N THR A 218 -7.87 -1.25 19.62
CA THR A 218 -6.65 -2.02 19.91
C THR A 218 -6.95 -3.28 20.73
N LEU A 219 -7.81 -3.19 21.74
CA LEU A 219 -8.23 -4.34 22.53
C LEU A 219 -9.04 -5.33 21.69
N ALA A 220 -9.96 -4.84 20.87
CA ALA A 220 -10.72 -5.69 19.94
C ALA A 220 -9.81 -6.38 18.91
N GLN A 221 -8.78 -5.70 18.40
CA GLN A 221 -7.77 -6.30 17.50
C GLN A 221 -6.96 -7.40 18.20
N LEU A 222 -6.51 -7.17 19.45
CA LEU A 222 -5.76 -8.15 20.26
C LEU A 222 -6.58 -9.42 20.54
N VAL A 223 -7.88 -9.26 20.77
CA VAL A 223 -8.80 -10.37 21.01
C VAL A 223 -9.11 -11.09 19.69
N TYR A 224 -9.39 -10.33 18.64
CA TYR A 224 -9.73 -10.87 17.32
C TYR A 224 -8.60 -11.72 16.73
N ASN A 225 -7.33 -11.34 16.92
CA ASN A 225 -6.17 -12.10 16.42
C ASN A 225 -5.64 -13.16 17.41
N ASN A 226 -6.33 -13.41 18.53
CA ASN A 226 -5.88 -14.40 19.50
C ASN A 226 -6.11 -15.84 18.98
N ALA A 227 -5.11 -16.71 19.10
CA ALA A 227 -5.18 -18.09 18.63
C ALA A 227 -6.36 -18.91 19.23
N ARG A 228 -6.74 -18.66 20.50
CA ARG A 228 -7.88 -19.37 21.11
C ARG A 228 -9.21 -18.93 20.50
N VAL A 229 -9.34 -17.66 20.18
CA VAL A 229 -10.53 -17.09 19.53
C VAL A 229 -10.59 -17.56 18.07
N GLU A 230 -9.46 -17.54 17.37
CA GLU A 230 -9.37 -18.00 15.98
C GLU A 230 -9.76 -19.47 15.81
N ASN A 231 -9.33 -20.34 16.73
CA ASN A 231 -9.71 -21.76 16.70
C ASN A 231 -11.17 -22.02 17.08
N HIS A 232 -11.87 -21.06 17.69
CA HIS A 232 -13.24 -21.22 18.19
C HIS A 232 -14.32 -20.79 17.18
N PHE A 233 -14.01 -19.86 16.27
CA PHE A 233 -14.96 -19.31 15.29
C PHE A 233 -14.58 -19.71 13.86
N GLN A 234 -15.53 -20.28 13.12
CA GLN A 234 -15.32 -20.75 11.74
C GLN A 234 -15.34 -19.61 10.71
N LEU A 235 -16.04 -18.52 11.04
CA LEU A 235 -16.10 -17.30 10.26
C LEU A 235 -15.69 -16.13 11.15
N LYS A 236 -14.87 -15.24 10.60
CA LYS A 236 -14.48 -14.00 11.24
C LYS A 236 -14.63 -12.85 10.24
N ALA A 237 -15.19 -11.74 10.69
CA ALA A 237 -15.25 -10.52 9.90
C ALA A 237 -14.98 -9.30 10.78
N TRP A 238 -14.27 -8.33 10.22
CA TRP A 238 -14.03 -7.03 10.82
C TRP A 238 -14.65 -5.96 9.93
N VAL A 239 -15.57 -5.19 10.48
CA VAL A 239 -16.23 -4.09 9.79
C VAL A 239 -16.24 -2.89 10.73
N CYS A 240 -15.60 -1.81 10.32
CA CYS A 240 -15.76 -0.55 11.05
C CYS A 240 -16.83 0.31 10.36
N ILE A 241 -17.63 0.98 11.17
CA ILE A 241 -18.85 1.66 10.75
C ILE A 241 -18.61 3.18 10.81
N SER A 242 -18.89 3.91 9.73
CA SER A 242 -18.84 5.38 9.74
C SER A 242 -19.98 5.99 10.56
N GLU A 243 -19.88 7.26 10.96
CA GLU A 243 -20.96 8.00 11.65
C GLU A 243 -22.32 7.95 10.92
N GLU A 244 -22.35 7.87 9.57
CA GLU A 244 -23.58 7.56 8.83
C GLU A 244 -23.83 6.04 8.79
N PHE A 245 -24.81 5.56 9.55
CA PHE A 245 -25.22 4.16 9.54
C PHE A 245 -26.17 3.89 8.38
N ASP A 246 -25.70 3.16 7.36
CA ASP A 246 -26.51 2.68 6.26
C ASP A 246 -26.50 1.15 6.27
N VAL A 247 -27.67 0.54 6.49
CA VAL A 247 -27.83 -0.91 6.61
C VAL A 247 -27.36 -1.63 5.34
N VAL A 248 -27.61 -1.07 4.16
CA VAL A 248 -27.24 -1.67 2.86
C VAL A 248 -25.72 -1.68 2.71
N ARG A 249 -25.07 -0.54 2.97
CA ARG A 249 -23.62 -0.40 2.87
C ARG A 249 -22.90 -1.25 3.90
N VAL A 250 -23.37 -1.27 5.16
CA VAL A 250 -22.78 -2.11 6.22
C VAL A 250 -22.93 -3.59 5.87
N THR A 251 -24.12 -4.04 5.45
CA THR A 251 -24.35 -5.43 5.03
C THR A 251 -23.44 -5.81 3.86
N ARG A 252 -23.28 -4.93 2.87
CA ARG A 252 -22.37 -5.12 1.74
C ARG A 252 -20.91 -5.28 2.18
N THR A 253 -20.46 -4.45 3.11
CA THR A 253 -19.09 -4.53 3.65
C THR A 253 -18.87 -5.83 4.42
N ILE A 254 -19.84 -6.28 5.21
CA ILE A 254 -19.78 -7.57 5.92
C ILE A 254 -19.69 -8.73 4.91
N VAL A 255 -20.55 -8.73 3.89
CA VAL A 255 -20.56 -9.74 2.82
C VAL A 255 -19.21 -9.79 2.10
N SER A 256 -18.63 -8.63 1.80
CA SER A 256 -17.30 -8.51 1.19
C SER A 256 -16.19 -9.02 2.11
N ALA A 257 -16.23 -8.67 3.40
CA ALA A 257 -15.25 -9.10 4.41
C ALA A 257 -15.25 -10.64 4.61
N LEU A 258 -16.40 -11.30 4.39
CA LEU A 258 -16.54 -12.75 4.41
C LEU A 258 -16.13 -13.44 3.10
N GLY A 259 -15.56 -12.70 2.15
CA GLY A 259 -15.04 -13.21 0.87
C GLY A 259 -16.14 -13.60 -0.12
N CYS A 260 -17.32 -13.00 -0.05
CA CYS A 260 -18.40 -13.25 -1.00
C CYS A 260 -18.27 -12.33 -2.22
N PHE A 261 -18.55 -12.85 -3.42
CA PHE A 261 -18.52 -12.08 -4.67
C PHE A 261 -19.77 -11.20 -4.79
N ILE A 262 -19.57 -9.92 -5.07
CA ILE A 262 -20.62 -8.91 -5.28
C ILE A 262 -20.39 -8.16 -6.59
N THR A 263 -21.46 -7.86 -7.31
CA THR A 263 -21.47 -7.18 -8.60
C THR A 263 -21.64 -5.66 -8.47
N GLY A 264 -22.10 -5.18 -7.32
CA GLY A 264 -22.26 -3.75 -6.99
C GLY A 264 -23.67 -3.20 -7.17
N TYR A 265 -24.59 -3.97 -7.76
CA TYR A 265 -25.99 -3.58 -8.02
C TYR A 265 -27.00 -4.25 -7.07
N GLU A 266 -26.53 -5.00 -6.06
CA GLU A 266 -27.40 -5.74 -5.14
C GLU A 266 -28.16 -4.79 -4.18
N ASP A 267 -29.47 -5.04 -4.04
CA ASP A 267 -30.33 -4.44 -3.03
C ASP A 267 -30.14 -5.09 -1.64
N LEU A 268 -30.73 -4.51 -0.59
CA LEU A 268 -30.58 -5.01 0.78
C LEU A 268 -31.05 -6.46 0.94
N ASN A 269 -32.15 -6.85 0.29
CA ASN A 269 -32.70 -8.19 0.40
C ASN A 269 -31.74 -9.22 -0.20
N GLN A 270 -31.17 -8.93 -1.37
CA GLN A 270 -30.15 -9.78 -2.01
C GLN A 270 -28.91 -9.92 -1.12
N LEU A 271 -28.42 -8.82 -0.53
CA LEU A 271 -27.26 -8.84 0.37
C LEU A 271 -27.52 -9.63 1.66
N GLN A 272 -28.71 -9.48 2.26
CA GLN A 272 -29.10 -10.20 3.47
C GLN A 272 -29.31 -11.70 3.20
N MET A 273 -29.82 -12.06 2.02
CA MET A 273 -29.88 -13.45 1.58
C MET A 273 -28.46 -14.03 1.41
N ILE A 274 -27.55 -13.31 0.76
CA ILE A 274 -26.11 -13.67 0.66
C ILE A 274 -25.52 -13.98 2.04
N LEU A 275 -25.74 -13.06 2.97
CA LEU A 275 -25.23 -13.19 4.33
C LEU A 275 -25.86 -14.35 5.08
N LYS A 276 -27.19 -14.52 5.02
CA LYS A 276 -27.92 -15.61 5.69
C LYS A 276 -27.35 -16.99 5.38
N GLU A 277 -27.16 -17.31 4.10
CA GLU A 277 -26.68 -18.65 3.73
C GLU A 277 -25.15 -18.78 3.73
N LYS A 278 -24.40 -17.67 3.92
CA LYS A 278 -23.01 -17.72 4.38
C LYS A 278 -22.90 -18.10 5.87
N LEU A 279 -23.84 -17.63 6.69
CA LEU A 279 -23.89 -17.84 8.14
C LEU A 279 -24.53 -19.18 8.55
N ALA A 280 -25.36 -19.76 7.70
CA ALA A 280 -26.06 -21.02 7.97
C ALA A 280 -25.10 -22.15 8.41
N GLY A 281 -25.33 -22.69 9.61
CA GLY A 281 -24.56 -23.80 10.17
C GLY A 281 -23.13 -23.46 10.61
N LYS A 282 -22.74 -22.17 10.61
CA LYS A 282 -21.41 -21.72 11.01
C LYS A 282 -21.42 -20.82 12.24
N LYS A 283 -20.38 -20.94 13.06
CA LYS A 283 -20.14 -20.05 14.22
C LYS A 283 -19.34 -18.83 13.77
N LEU A 284 -19.97 -17.65 13.83
CA LEU A 284 -19.38 -16.38 13.41
C LEU A 284 -18.86 -15.57 14.61
N LEU A 285 -17.70 -14.95 14.43
CA LEU A 285 -17.29 -13.76 15.17
C LEU A 285 -17.30 -12.54 14.25
N LEU A 286 -18.17 -11.58 14.53
CA LEU A 286 -18.20 -10.30 13.82
C LEU A 286 -17.75 -9.18 14.74
N VAL A 287 -16.74 -8.41 14.34
CA VAL A 287 -16.38 -7.16 15.03
C VAL A 287 -16.96 -6.00 14.26
N LEU A 288 -17.81 -5.24 14.95
CA LEU A 288 -18.35 -3.97 14.50
C LEU A 288 -17.70 -2.85 15.31
N ASP A 289 -16.66 -2.26 14.74
CA ASP A 289 -15.88 -1.24 15.43
C ASP A 289 -16.52 0.13 15.30
N ASP A 290 -16.63 0.82 16.44
CA ASP A 290 -17.02 2.21 16.63
C ASP A 290 -18.46 2.55 16.19
N ILE A 291 -19.45 1.86 16.75
CA ILE A 291 -20.88 2.10 16.48
C ILE A 291 -21.39 3.35 17.21
N TRP A 292 -22.12 4.20 16.47
CA TRP A 292 -22.79 5.41 16.98
C TRP A 292 -24.31 5.42 16.78
N ASN A 293 -24.86 4.50 15.98
CA ASN A 293 -26.27 4.51 15.63
C ASN A 293 -27.15 4.20 16.85
N GLU A 294 -28.13 5.06 17.13
CA GLU A 294 -29.11 4.89 18.21
C GLU A 294 -30.50 4.44 17.69
N SER A 295 -30.62 4.16 16.40
CA SER A 295 -31.85 3.70 15.76
C SER A 295 -32.07 2.19 15.99
N GLN A 296 -33.09 1.87 16.79
CA GLN A 296 -33.46 0.48 17.09
C GLN A 296 -33.91 -0.28 15.83
N SER A 297 -34.69 0.35 14.95
CA SER A 297 -35.21 -0.30 13.74
C SER A 297 -34.12 -0.70 12.74
N ASP A 298 -33.08 0.14 12.59
CA ASP A 298 -31.98 -0.15 11.67
C ASP A 298 -31.11 -1.32 12.18
N TRP A 299 -30.97 -1.42 13.50
CA TRP A 299 -30.27 -2.54 14.13
C TRP A 299 -31.06 -3.84 14.05
N GLU A 300 -32.37 -3.80 14.33
CA GLU A 300 -33.28 -4.95 14.16
C GLU A 300 -33.21 -5.48 12.73
N ALA A 301 -33.26 -4.59 11.73
CA ALA A 301 -33.12 -4.96 10.32
C ALA A 301 -31.75 -5.58 10.01
N MET A 302 -30.66 -5.07 10.60
CA MET A 302 -29.31 -5.60 10.39
C MET A 302 -29.09 -6.96 11.06
N GLN A 303 -29.73 -7.22 12.22
CA GLN A 303 -29.58 -8.47 12.98
C GLN A 303 -30.28 -9.68 12.33
N VAL A 304 -31.31 -9.46 11.49
CA VAL A 304 -32.11 -10.54 10.89
C VAL A 304 -31.27 -11.69 10.28
N PRO A 305 -30.22 -11.45 9.47
CA PRO A 305 -29.43 -12.53 8.87
C PRO A 305 -28.64 -13.35 9.91
N PHE A 306 -28.28 -12.75 11.04
CA PHE A 306 -27.46 -13.38 12.09
C PHE A 306 -28.26 -14.32 12.99
N LEU A 307 -29.59 -14.18 13.03
CA LEU A 307 -30.48 -15.14 13.71
C LEU A 307 -30.45 -16.55 13.08
N PHE A 308 -29.95 -16.66 11.85
CA PHE A 308 -29.81 -17.93 11.13
C PHE A 308 -28.41 -18.57 11.30
N GLY A 309 -27.52 -17.96 12.10
CA GLY A 309 -26.23 -18.53 12.49
C GLY A 309 -26.34 -19.64 13.54
N THR A 310 -25.25 -20.39 13.75
CA THR A 310 -25.21 -21.43 14.79
C THR A 310 -25.15 -20.81 16.19
N LEU A 311 -25.79 -21.46 17.17
CA LEU A 311 -25.71 -21.15 18.59
C LEU A 311 -24.26 -20.90 19.03
N GLY A 312 -24.05 -19.79 19.74
CA GLY A 312 -22.74 -19.34 20.19
C GLY A 312 -22.03 -18.36 19.25
N SER A 313 -22.63 -17.94 18.13
CA SER A 313 -22.09 -16.83 17.34
C SER A 313 -22.06 -15.55 18.16
N LYS A 314 -20.96 -14.80 18.07
CA LYS A 314 -20.72 -13.59 18.88
C LYS A 314 -20.53 -12.36 17.99
N ILE A 315 -21.08 -11.23 18.40
CA ILE A 315 -20.77 -9.92 17.82
C ILE A 315 -20.05 -9.09 18.87
N ILE A 316 -18.86 -8.58 18.55
CA ILE A 316 -18.20 -7.54 19.35
C ILE A 316 -18.58 -6.20 18.76
N VAL A 317 -19.13 -5.33 19.60
CA VAL A 317 -19.40 -3.93 19.26
C VAL A 317 -18.43 -3.08 20.06
N THR A 318 -17.71 -2.15 19.43
CA THR A 318 -17.01 -1.10 20.20
C THR A 318 -17.79 0.20 20.06
N THR A 319 -17.98 0.94 21.15
CA THR A 319 -18.70 2.21 21.12
C THR A 319 -18.23 3.16 22.22
N ARG A 320 -18.54 4.44 22.07
CA ARG A 320 -18.35 5.46 23.12
C ARG A 320 -19.61 5.70 23.96
N SER A 321 -20.75 5.15 23.55
CA SER A 321 -22.06 5.41 24.15
C SER A 321 -22.66 4.16 24.79
N GLU A 322 -22.98 4.23 26.09
CA GLU A 322 -23.71 3.16 26.78
C GLU A 322 -25.12 2.98 26.21
N LYS A 323 -25.74 4.06 25.73
CA LYS A 323 -27.06 4.01 25.10
C LYS A 323 -27.03 3.18 23.82
N VAL A 324 -25.97 3.30 23.02
CA VAL A 324 -25.76 2.47 21.82
C VAL A 324 -25.63 1.00 22.22
N ALA A 325 -24.89 0.69 23.29
CA ALA A 325 -24.77 -0.68 23.80
C ALA A 325 -26.13 -1.30 24.21
N LEU A 326 -27.06 -0.49 24.72
CA LEU A 326 -28.44 -0.91 25.02
C LEU A 326 -29.26 -1.13 23.73
N VAL A 327 -29.18 -0.20 22.77
CA VAL A 327 -29.91 -0.28 21.49
C VAL A 327 -29.50 -1.51 20.69
N VAL A 328 -28.20 -1.88 20.70
CA VAL A 328 -27.73 -3.08 20.00
C VAL A 328 -28.15 -4.40 20.69
N GLY A 329 -28.81 -4.33 21.85
CA GLY A 329 -29.25 -5.50 22.60
C GLY A 329 -28.10 -6.28 23.22
N SER A 330 -27.08 -5.60 23.74
CA SER A 330 -25.89 -6.25 24.31
C SER A 330 -26.26 -7.18 25.46
N SER A 331 -25.88 -8.45 25.36
CA SER A 331 -26.00 -9.42 26.46
C SER A 331 -24.99 -9.12 27.56
N ARG A 332 -23.81 -8.62 27.18
CA ARG A 332 -22.73 -8.23 28.09
C ARG A 332 -22.16 -6.88 27.66
N VAL A 333 -22.02 -5.97 28.61
CA VAL A 333 -21.35 -4.67 28.40
C VAL A 333 -20.07 -4.66 29.20
N TYR A 334 -18.94 -4.56 28.51
CA TYR A 334 -17.61 -4.46 29.08
C TYR A 334 -17.17 -3.00 29.10
N GLN A 335 -17.14 -2.40 30.28
CA GLN A 335 -16.64 -1.05 30.48
C GLN A 335 -15.11 -1.06 30.54
N MET A 336 -14.48 -0.50 29.51
CA MET A 336 -13.03 -0.47 29.42
C MET A 336 -12.47 0.55 30.41
N ALA A 337 -11.53 0.12 31.26
CA ALA A 337 -10.91 0.98 32.25
C ALA A 337 -9.79 1.85 31.66
N LEU A 338 -9.52 2.99 32.31
CA LEU A 338 -8.30 3.79 32.09
C LEU A 338 -7.06 2.97 32.43
N LEU A 339 -5.91 3.29 31.83
CA LEU A 339 -4.66 2.68 32.26
C LEU A 339 -4.34 3.11 33.69
N ASN A 340 -3.85 2.17 34.50
CA ASN A 340 -3.27 2.50 35.80
C ASN A 340 -1.99 3.34 35.60
N GLU A 341 -1.51 3.96 36.68
CA GLU A 341 -0.35 4.85 36.63
C GLU A 341 0.94 4.13 36.21
N GLU A 342 1.12 2.87 36.62
CA GLU A 342 2.34 2.10 36.28
C GLU A 342 2.43 1.77 34.80
N ASP A 343 1.35 1.27 34.20
CA ASP A 343 1.29 0.92 32.78
C ASP A 343 1.21 2.17 31.91
N GLY A 344 0.56 3.23 32.39
CA GLY A 344 0.62 4.56 31.80
C GLY A 344 2.04 5.13 31.78
N TRP A 345 2.81 4.93 32.87
CA TRP A 345 4.21 5.33 32.95
C TRP A 345 5.11 4.51 32.02
N LYS A 346 4.96 3.18 31.95
CA LYS A 346 5.71 2.34 31.00
C LYS A 346 5.47 2.81 29.57
N LEU A 347 4.21 3.04 29.22
CA LEU A 347 3.83 3.55 27.90
C LEU A 347 4.42 4.94 27.62
N PHE A 348 4.39 5.85 28.60
CA PHE A 348 5.00 7.17 28.49
C PHE A 348 6.52 7.08 28.28
N ALA A 349 7.19 6.24 29.08
CA ALA A 349 8.63 6.11 29.09
C ALA A 349 9.16 5.59 27.75
N GLU A 350 8.47 4.63 27.14
CA GLU A 350 8.82 4.11 25.80
C GLU A 350 8.84 5.23 24.74
N TYR A 351 7.90 6.19 24.82
CA TYR A 351 7.81 7.29 23.86
C TYR A 351 8.71 8.48 24.22
N ALA A 352 8.83 8.83 25.51
CA ALA A 352 9.62 9.96 25.97
C ALA A 352 11.14 9.71 25.96
N PHE A 353 11.57 8.47 26.26
CA PHE A 353 12.98 8.16 26.52
C PHE A 353 13.63 7.23 25.48
N ARG A 354 12.93 6.89 24.40
CA ARG A 354 13.43 6.04 23.31
C ARG A 354 14.86 6.41 22.88
N ASN A 355 15.77 5.43 22.82
CA ASN A 355 17.16 5.60 22.34
C ASN A 355 18.04 6.60 23.13
N LYS A 356 17.81 6.85 24.42
CA LYS A 356 18.66 7.73 25.26
C LYS A 356 19.29 6.98 26.44
N ASP A 357 20.48 7.39 26.88
CA ASP A 357 21.22 6.79 28.01
C ASP A 357 20.49 7.00 29.36
N ASP A 358 20.41 5.94 30.17
CA ASP A 358 19.68 5.89 31.46
C ASP A 358 20.13 6.91 32.52
N ARG A 359 21.35 7.46 32.42
CA ARG A 359 21.96 8.26 33.49
C ARG A 359 21.54 9.73 33.53
N MET A 360 20.84 10.25 32.51
CA MET A 360 20.50 11.68 32.40
C MET A 360 19.12 12.07 32.97
N TRP A 361 18.28 11.13 33.39
CA TRP A 361 16.82 11.38 33.45
C TRP A 361 16.12 11.12 34.79
N THR A 362 16.84 10.75 35.86
CA THR A 362 16.25 10.56 37.20
C THR A 362 15.52 11.80 37.73
N ASN A 363 15.96 13.00 37.34
CA ASN A 363 15.30 14.26 37.71
C ASN A 363 14.03 14.57 36.89
N LEU A 364 13.91 14.03 35.65
CA LEU A 364 12.73 14.25 34.79
C LEU A 364 11.62 13.22 35.04
N GLU A 365 11.95 12.08 35.64
CA GLU A 365 10.99 11.02 35.98
C GLU A 365 9.82 11.55 36.81
N SER A 366 10.10 12.39 37.83
CA SER A 366 9.07 12.99 38.68
C SER A 366 8.10 13.88 37.90
N ILE A 367 8.61 14.65 36.94
CA ILE A 367 7.77 15.54 36.10
C ILE A 367 6.99 14.72 35.06
N GLY A 368 7.61 13.66 34.53
CA GLY A 368 6.97 12.72 33.63
C GLY A 368 5.78 12.01 34.30
N LYS A 369 5.94 11.50 35.52
CA LYS A 369 4.85 10.88 36.29
C LYS A 369 3.69 11.84 36.52
N LYS A 370 3.96 13.09 36.93
CA LYS A 370 2.94 14.15 37.02
C LYS A 370 2.26 14.47 35.68
N THR A 371 2.97 14.33 34.57
CA THR A 371 2.40 14.52 33.23
C THR A 371 1.46 13.35 32.87
N VAL A 372 1.83 12.12 33.20
CA VAL A 372 0.99 10.93 33.03
C VAL A 372 -0.27 11.02 33.89
N GLU A 373 -0.17 11.51 35.14
CA GLU A 373 -1.32 11.80 36.00
C GLU A 373 -2.31 12.75 35.33
N LYS A 374 -1.82 13.84 34.70
CA LYS A 374 -2.68 14.77 33.94
C LYS A 374 -3.33 14.16 32.70
N CYS A 375 -2.73 13.10 32.12
CA CYS A 375 -3.32 12.35 31.01
C CYS A 375 -4.46 11.43 31.45
N LYS A 376 -4.70 11.28 32.76
CA LYS A 376 -5.76 10.44 33.35
C LYS A 376 -5.79 9.01 32.79
N GLY A 377 -4.63 8.44 32.45
CA GLY A 377 -4.55 7.06 31.94
C GLY A 377 -5.04 6.85 30.51
N LEU A 378 -5.18 7.91 29.68
CA LEU A 378 -5.55 7.81 28.27
C LEU A 378 -4.32 7.49 27.38
N PRO A 379 -4.25 6.31 26.72
CA PRO A 379 -3.06 5.89 25.96
C PRO A 379 -2.62 6.87 24.87
N LEU A 380 -3.55 7.40 24.07
CA LEU A 380 -3.20 8.33 22.99
C LEU A 380 -2.69 9.69 23.53
N ALA A 381 -3.22 10.17 24.66
CA ALA A 381 -2.72 11.37 25.34
C ALA A 381 -1.28 11.16 25.82
N ILE A 382 -1.05 10.02 26.47
CA ILE A 382 0.24 9.61 27.00
C ILE A 382 1.29 9.50 25.88
N LYS A 383 0.97 8.79 24.78
CA LYS A 383 1.87 8.66 23.61
C LYS A 383 2.21 10.02 23.00
N THR A 384 1.20 10.87 22.82
CA THR A 384 1.37 12.19 22.21
C THR A 384 2.27 13.10 23.04
N LEU A 385 2.07 13.14 24.37
CA LEU A 385 2.92 13.95 25.25
C LEU A 385 4.30 13.34 25.49
N GLY A 386 4.41 12.01 25.53
CA GLY A 386 5.71 11.33 25.52
C GLY A 386 6.53 11.73 24.30
N GLY A 387 5.93 11.68 23.11
CA GLY A 387 6.56 12.15 21.87
C GLY A 387 6.93 13.64 21.88
N LEU A 388 6.07 14.51 22.42
CA LEU A 388 6.40 15.93 22.61
C LEU A 388 7.63 16.11 23.52
N LEU A 389 7.61 15.48 24.69
CA LEU A 389 8.62 15.65 25.73
C LEU A 389 9.96 15.00 25.34
N HIS A 390 9.94 14.00 24.46
CA HIS A 390 11.15 13.44 23.84
C HIS A 390 12.04 14.51 23.18
N THR A 391 11.41 15.55 22.60
CA THR A 391 12.11 16.66 21.93
C THR A 391 12.70 17.70 22.90
N LYS A 392 12.44 17.59 24.22
CA LYS A 392 12.86 18.56 25.23
C LYS A 392 13.95 17.99 26.12
N SER A 393 14.99 18.77 26.38
CA SER A 393 16.19 18.34 27.10
C SER A 393 16.33 18.92 28.51
N SER A 394 15.50 19.90 28.89
CA SER A 394 15.61 20.58 30.20
C SER A 394 14.39 20.43 31.10
N GLU A 395 14.64 20.36 32.40
CA GLU A 395 13.60 20.29 33.46
C GLU A 395 12.64 21.49 33.43
N LYS A 396 13.17 22.68 33.13
CA LYS A 396 12.37 23.91 33.02
C LYS A 396 11.31 23.79 31.92
N GLN A 397 11.69 23.29 30.74
CA GLN A 397 10.77 23.10 29.61
C GLN A 397 9.67 22.06 29.91
N TRP A 398 10.01 20.99 30.63
CA TRP A 398 9.03 20.00 31.06
C TRP A 398 8.02 20.59 32.05
N ASN A 399 8.48 21.40 33.02
CA ASN A 399 7.61 22.08 33.98
C ASN A 399 6.69 23.12 33.32
N GLU A 400 7.13 23.81 32.27
CA GLU A 400 6.28 24.75 31.53
C GLU A 400 5.15 24.04 30.77
N ILE A 401 5.44 22.90 30.14
CA ILE A 401 4.44 22.06 29.48
C ILE A 401 3.45 21.51 30.51
N LEU A 402 3.96 21.02 31.65
CA LEU A 402 3.14 20.50 32.74
C LEU A 402 2.19 21.59 33.29
N ASN A 403 2.65 22.83 33.44
CA ASN A 403 1.88 23.92 34.05
C ASN A 403 1.15 24.81 33.05
N SER A 404 1.03 24.40 31.79
CA SER A 404 0.37 25.17 30.74
C SER A 404 -1.11 25.46 31.04
N GLU A 405 -1.57 26.67 30.71
CA GLU A 405 -2.98 27.07 30.81
C GLU A 405 -3.89 26.26 29.85
N ILE A 406 -3.32 25.62 28.81
CA ILE A 406 -4.06 24.78 27.84
C ILE A 406 -4.76 23.60 28.54
N TRP A 407 -4.21 23.12 29.67
CA TRP A 407 -4.81 22.07 30.49
C TRP A 407 -6.15 22.47 31.13
N GLN A 408 -6.44 23.77 31.25
CA GLN A 408 -7.63 24.30 31.92
C GLN A 408 -8.73 24.73 30.93
N LEU A 409 -8.53 24.52 29.62
CA LEU A 409 -9.54 24.84 28.62
C LEU A 409 -10.74 23.89 28.76
N PRO A 410 -12.00 24.40 28.77
CA PRO A 410 -13.18 23.55 28.83
C PRO A 410 -13.27 22.69 27.56
N ASP A 411 -13.59 21.40 27.73
CA ASP A 411 -13.88 20.48 26.63
C ASP A 411 -15.27 19.87 26.80
N ASP A 412 -16.02 19.87 25.70
CA ASP A 412 -17.41 19.42 25.68
C ASP A 412 -17.55 17.94 25.23
N GLU A 413 -16.45 17.28 24.80
CA GLU A 413 -16.55 15.94 24.16
C GLU A 413 -15.45 14.91 24.54
N SER A 414 -14.24 15.30 24.97
CA SER A 414 -13.19 14.31 25.33
C SER A 414 -12.04 14.87 26.17
N ASP A 415 -11.71 14.18 27.27
CA ASP A 415 -10.56 14.46 28.17
C ASP A 415 -9.17 14.49 27.48
N ILE A 416 -9.06 14.09 26.20
CA ILE A 416 -7.80 14.00 25.45
C ILE A 416 -7.40 15.27 24.69
N MET A 417 -8.37 16.12 24.33
CA MET A 417 -8.14 17.29 23.49
C MET A 417 -7.13 18.30 24.06
N PRO A 418 -6.99 18.50 25.39
CA PRO A 418 -5.97 19.40 25.93
C PRO A 418 -4.56 18.89 25.64
N ALA A 419 -4.33 17.56 25.74
CA ALA A 419 -3.04 16.95 25.44
C ALA A 419 -2.68 17.06 23.94
N LEU A 420 -3.64 16.85 23.05
CA LEU A 420 -3.43 16.99 21.61
C LEU A 420 -3.18 18.46 21.22
N ARG A 421 -3.96 19.41 21.76
CA ARG A 421 -3.76 20.86 21.55
C ARG A 421 -2.41 21.32 22.08
N LEU A 422 -1.97 20.79 23.22
CA LEU A 422 -0.65 21.08 23.80
C LEU A 422 0.48 20.60 22.88
N SER A 423 0.40 19.36 22.39
CA SER A 423 1.39 18.84 21.42
C SER A 423 1.42 19.64 20.11
N TYR A 424 0.26 20.08 19.62
CA TYR A 424 0.16 20.96 18.46
C TYR A 424 0.75 22.35 18.75
N HIS A 425 0.46 22.93 19.91
CA HIS A 425 0.95 24.26 20.30
C HIS A 425 2.48 24.34 20.24
N TYR A 426 3.18 23.28 20.66
CA TYR A 426 4.64 23.17 20.63
C TYR A 426 5.23 22.60 19.32
N LEU A 427 4.45 22.49 18.24
CA LEU A 427 5.01 22.30 16.90
C LEU A 427 5.67 23.60 16.40
N SER A 428 6.66 23.48 15.53
CA SER A 428 7.13 24.62 14.75
C SER A 428 6.03 25.13 13.82
N SER A 429 6.10 26.40 13.43
CA SER A 429 5.12 27.02 12.52
C SER A 429 4.97 26.26 11.19
N ASN A 430 6.06 25.72 10.63
CA ASN A 430 6.05 24.91 9.41
C ASN A 430 5.35 23.56 9.60
N LEU A 431 5.62 22.86 10.71
CA LEU A 431 4.95 21.60 11.05
C LEU A 431 3.45 21.81 11.28
N LYS A 432 3.06 22.90 11.95
CA LYS A 432 1.65 23.26 12.14
C LYS A 432 0.91 23.39 10.81
N ARG A 433 1.52 24.05 9.81
CA ARG A 433 0.93 24.19 8.47
C ARG A 433 0.86 22.85 7.73
N CYS A 434 1.91 22.02 7.79
CA CYS A 434 1.91 20.67 7.18
C CYS A 434 0.84 19.77 7.81
N PHE A 435 0.73 19.78 9.14
CA PHE A 435 -0.30 19.06 9.89
C PHE A 435 -1.71 19.54 9.54
N ALA A 436 -1.95 20.85 9.52
CA ALA A 436 -3.22 21.44 9.14
C ALA A 436 -3.60 21.08 7.68
N PHE A 437 -2.63 21.06 6.76
CA PHE A 437 -2.86 20.62 5.38
C PHE A 437 -3.39 19.19 5.30
N CYS A 438 -2.96 18.28 6.19
CA CYS A 438 -3.47 16.91 6.23
C CYS A 438 -4.97 16.81 6.56
N SER A 439 -5.63 17.89 6.99
CA SER A 439 -7.09 17.94 7.15
C SER A 439 -7.85 17.69 5.84
N ILE A 440 -7.22 17.83 4.66
CA ILE A 440 -7.85 17.49 3.38
C ILE A 440 -8.18 16.01 3.26
N PHE A 441 -7.45 15.14 3.98
CA PHE A 441 -7.69 13.72 3.92
C PHE A 441 -8.85 13.34 4.85
N PRO A 442 -9.80 12.51 4.38
CA PRO A 442 -10.80 11.90 5.22
C PRO A 442 -10.17 11.09 6.35
N LYS A 443 -10.98 10.80 7.36
CA LYS A 443 -10.58 9.90 8.45
C LYS A 443 -10.12 8.54 7.87
N ASP A 444 -9.14 7.90 8.49
CA ASP A 444 -8.57 6.59 8.07
C ASP A 444 -8.09 6.50 6.61
N PHE A 445 -7.85 7.64 5.95
CA PHE A 445 -7.30 7.63 4.61
C PHE A 445 -5.83 7.23 4.68
N GLU A 446 -5.44 6.23 3.90
CA GLU A 446 -4.03 5.89 3.75
C GLU A 446 -3.34 6.93 2.88
N ILE A 447 -2.60 7.82 3.54
CA ILE A 447 -1.89 8.91 2.88
C ILE A 447 -0.58 8.36 2.33
N GLU A 448 -0.46 8.34 1.00
CA GLU A 448 0.79 8.01 0.32
C GLU A 448 1.86 9.07 0.62
N LYS A 449 3.07 8.62 1.00
CA LYS A 449 4.18 9.51 1.38
C LYS A 449 4.55 10.52 0.29
N ASP A 450 4.92 10.05 -0.89
CA ASP A 450 5.50 10.91 -1.93
C ASP A 450 4.47 11.94 -2.46
N PRO A 451 3.20 11.57 -2.76
CA PRO A 451 2.18 12.56 -3.14
C PRO A 451 1.96 13.64 -2.09
N LEU A 452 1.95 13.30 -0.79
CA LEU A 452 1.82 14.28 0.28
C LEU A 452 2.97 15.29 0.29
N ILE A 453 4.21 14.80 0.19
CA ILE A 453 5.40 15.65 0.14
C ILE A 453 5.36 16.58 -1.07
N HIS A 454 4.97 16.08 -2.25
CA HIS A 454 4.84 16.91 -3.46
C HIS A 454 3.73 17.97 -3.33
N MET A 455 2.64 17.67 -2.61
CA MET A 455 1.60 18.64 -2.30
C MET A 455 2.09 19.71 -1.30
N TRP A 456 2.82 19.33 -0.27
CA TRP A 456 3.45 20.29 0.65
C TRP A 456 4.49 21.18 -0.05
N MET A 457 5.23 20.63 -1.03
CA MET A 457 6.11 21.41 -1.89
C MET A 457 5.31 22.45 -2.71
N ALA A 458 4.21 22.04 -3.33
CA ALA A 458 3.38 22.92 -4.14
C ALA A 458 2.73 24.07 -3.34
N GLU A 459 2.43 23.87 -2.05
CA GLU A 459 1.90 24.91 -1.17
C GLU A 459 2.98 25.77 -0.46
N ASP A 460 4.26 25.60 -0.80
CA ASP A 460 5.38 26.25 -0.10
C ASP A 460 5.32 25.99 1.43
N LEU A 461 5.14 24.73 1.84
CA LEU A 461 5.16 24.33 3.25
C LEU A 461 6.52 23.78 3.70
N LEU A 462 7.36 23.38 2.75
CA LEU A 462 8.68 22.78 3.01
C LEU A 462 9.75 23.88 3.03
N HIS A 463 10.02 24.45 4.19
CA HIS A 463 11.01 25.54 4.36
C HIS A 463 12.00 25.29 5.50
N PHE A 464 13.29 25.27 5.16
CA PHE A 464 14.42 25.34 6.09
C PHE A 464 15.50 26.26 5.53
N ASN A 465 16.17 27.02 6.40
CA ASN A 465 17.29 27.88 6.03
C ASN A 465 18.52 27.02 5.69
N GLN A 466 19.04 27.22 4.48
CA GLN A 466 20.41 26.91 4.03
C GLN A 466 20.97 25.52 4.36
N GLY A 467 20.79 24.59 3.42
CA GLY A 467 21.59 23.38 3.27
C GLY A 467 21.16 22.64 2.01
N ASN A 468 22.08 21.98 1.30
CA ASN A 468 21.88 21.17 0.08
C ASN A 468 20.91 19.97 0.22
N LYS A 469 19.94 20.00 1.14
CA LYS A 469 19.00 18.90 1.40
C LYS A 469 17.90 18.88 0.33
N ASN A 470 17.58 17.68 -0.16
CA ASN A 470 16.50 17.46 -1.14
C ASN A 470 15.12 17.78 -0.51
N VAL A 471 14.19 18.33 -1.28
CA VAL A 471 12.80 18.59 -0.86
C VAL A 471 12.10 17.33 -0.37
N GLU A 472 12.38 16.18 -0.99
CA GLU A 472 11.82 14.90 -0.57
C GLU A 472 12.39 14.40 0.77
N GLU A 473 13.66 14.69 1.06
CA GLU A 473 14.27 14.43 2.36
C GLU A 473 13.70 15.35 3.44
N MET A 474 13.46 16.62 3.12
CA MET A 474 12.81 17.58 4.02
C MET A 474 11.38 17.15 4.36
N GLY A 475 10.59 16.76 3.36
CA GLY A 475 9.25 16.22 3.57
C GLY A 475 9.25 14.93 4.40
N SER A 476 10.26 14.08 4.21
CA SER A 476 10.44 12.87 5.03
C SER A 476 10.73 13.21 6.50
N GLN A 477 11.59 14.19 6.78
CA GLN A 477 11.89 14.62 8.15
C GLN A 477 10.65 15.19 8.86
N ILE A 478 9.81 15.95 8.15
CA ILE A 478 8.54 16.45 8.67
C ILE A 478 7.59 15.29 9.01
N LEU A 479 7.50 14.28 8.14
CA LEU A 479 6.70 13.08 8.40
C LEU A 479 7.21 12.30 9.61
N ASP A 480 8.52 12.11 9.73
CA ASP A 480 9.14 11.43 10.86
C ASP A 480 8.87 12.18 12.18
N GLU A 481 8.85 13.53 12.16
CA GLU A 481 8.52 14.33 13.34
C GLU A 481 7.02 14.23 13.70
N LEU A 482 6.12 14.31 12.72
CA LEU A 482 4.68 14.11 12.96
C LEU A 482 4.38 12.68 13.45
N GLU A 483 5.12 11.68 12.96
CA GLU A 483 5.07 10.29 13.43
C GLU A 483 5.55 10.17 14.88
N SER A 484 6.70 10.78 15.22
CA SER A 484 7.22 10.71 16.59
C SER A 484 6.29 11.36 17.62
N ARG A 485 5.49 12.35 17.22
CA ARG A 485 4.45 12.98 18.04
C ARG A 485 3.10 12.26 18.01
N SER A 486 3.03 11.09 17.37
CA SER A 486 1.80 10.29 17.20
C SER A 486 0.67 11.00 16.44
N PHE A 487 0.97 12.06 15.67
CA PHE A 487 0.00 12.72 14.80
C PHE A 487 -0.23 11.93 13.49
N LEU A 488 0.78 11.18 13.06
CA LEU A 488 0.68 10.21 11.97
C LEU A 488 1.20 8.86 12.45
N GLN A 489 0.66 7.79 11.88
CA GLN A 489 1.07 6.40 12.17
C GLN A 489 1.39 5.70 10.86
N LYS A 490 2.44 4.88 10.81
CA LYS A 490 2.76 4.09 9.63
C LYS A 490 1.67 3.03 9.39
N SER A 491 1.20 2.90 8.15
CA SER A 491 0.31 1.81 7.74
C SER A 491 1.09 0.49 7.68
N THR A 492 0.38 -0.63 7.69
CA THR A 492 0.92 -1.96 7.36
C THR A 492 1.42 -2.03 5.92
N ILE A 493 0.86 -1.19 5.03
CA ILE A 493 1.35 -1.03 3.67
C ILE A 493 2.55 -0.08 3.67
N HIS A 494 3.67 -0.55 3.14
CA HIS A 494 4.91 0.22 3.07
C HIS A 494 4.71 1.59 2.39
N ASN A 495 5.35 2.62 2.93
CA ASN A 495 5.33 4.00 2.43
C ASN A 495 3.96 4.73 2.51
N ARG A 496 3.10 4.34 3.45
CA ARG A 496 1.80 5.00 3.72
C ARG A 496 1.63 5.34 5.20
N TYR A 497 0.86 6.38 5.46
CA TYR A 497 0.54 6.87 6.80
C TYR A 497 -0.97 6.95 7.03
N ILE A 498 -1.40 6.82 8.27
CA ILE A 498 -2.79 6.97 8.72
C ILE A 498 -2.82 8.02 9.84
N MET A 499 -3.86 8.84 9.86
CA MET A 499 -4.11 9.83 10.91
C MET A 499 -5.27 9.36 11.79
N HIS A 500 -5.05 9.31 13.11
CA HIS A 500 -6.08 8.92 14.07
C HIS A 500 -7.23 9.95 14.08
N ASP A 501 -8.46 9.52 14.32
CA ASP A 501 -9.67 10.36 14.19
C ASP A 501 -9.66 11.64 15.02
N LEU A 502 -9.35 11.52 16.31
CA LEU A 502 -9.21 12.69 17.20
C LEU A 502 -8.11 13.66 16.73
N VAL A 503 -7.07 13.16 16.07
CA VAL A 503 -6.01 13.99 15.47
C VAL A 503 -6.50 14.63 14.17
N ASN A 504 -7.30 13.91 13.37
CA ASN A 504 -7.96 14.45 12.20
C ASN A 504 -8.96 15.55 12.58
N ASP A 505 -9.72 15.36 13.67
CA ASP A 505 -10.66 16.34 14.22
C ASP A 505 -9.90 17.59 14.70
N LEU A 506 -8.74 17.43 15.34
CA LEU A 506 -7.86 18.54 15.66
C LEU A 506 -7.39 19.27 14.39
N ALA A 507 -6.84 18.56 13.40
CA ALA A 507 -6.39 19.14 12.13
C ALA A 507 -7.53 19.89 11.43
N LYS A 508 -8.75 19.34 11.47
CA LYS A 508 -9.96 19.95 10.94
C LYS A 508 -10.35 21.20 11.70
N SER A 509 -10.34 21.19 13.03
CA SER A 509 -10.66 22.37 13.85
C SER A 509 -9.69 23.55 13.61
N ILE A 510 -8.44 23.26 13.23
CA ILE A 510 -7.43 24.26 12.89
C ILE A 510 -7.68 24.83 11.47
N SER A 511 -8.16 24.00 10.56
CA SER A 511 -8.35 24.31 9.12
C SER A 511 -9.79 24.62 8.70
N GLU A 512 -10.74 24.58 9.63
CA GLU A 512 -12.20 24.49 9.41
C GLU A 512 -12.74 25.52 8.39
N GLU A 513 -12.19 26.73 8.39
CA GLU A 513 -12.68 27.83 7.55
C GLU A 513 -12.11 27.84 6.13
N PHE A 514 -11.00 27.14 5.91
CA PHE A 514 -10.25 27.16 4.65
C PHE A 514 -10.20 25.79 3.98
N CYS A 515 -10.59 24.73 4.68
CA CYS A 515 -10.58 23.36 4.20
C CYS A 515 -11.99 22.77 4.25
N GLN A 516 -12.50 22.28 3.12
CA GLN A 516 -13.75 21.54 3.06
C GLN A 516 -13.51 20.16 2.45
N ARG A 517 -14.08 19.14 3.08
CA ARG A 517 -14.14 17.76 2.56
C ARG A 517 -15.56 17.47 2.11
N ILE A 518 -15.70 16.91 0.91
CA ILE A 518 -16.99 16.48 0.36
C ILE A 518 -17.02 14.95 0.33
N GLU A 519 -17.90 14.38 1.15
CA GLU A 519 -18.09 12.94 1.34
C GLU A 519 -19.59 12.61 1.15
N GLY A 520 -19.94 11.42 0.63
CA GLY A 520 -21.33 10.94 0.63
C GLY A 520 -22.32 11.65 -0.31
N GLY A 521 -21.85 12.49 -1.23
CA GLY A 521 -22.63 12.96 -2.38
C GLY A 521 -23.63 14.10 -2.15
N LYS A 522 -23.86 14.51 -0.91
CA LYS A 522 -24.70 15.67 -0.59
C LYS A 522 -23.88 16.95 -0.53
N VAL A 523 -23.77 17.68 -1.64
CA VAL A 523 -23.18 19.03 -1.66
C VAL A 523 -24.25 20.06 -1.30
N GLN A 524 -24.35 20.44 -0.03
CA GLN A 524 -25.34 21.45 0.40
C GLN A 524 -24.86 22.88 0.13
N TYR A 525 -23.58 23.19 0.35
CA TYR A 525 -23.00 24.54 0.21
C TYR A 525 -21.45 24.49 0.17
N ILE A 526 -20.80 25.34 -0.64
CA ILE A 526 -19.34 25.53 -0.65
C ILE A 526 -19.04 26.99 -0.30
N HIS A 527 -18.25 27.22 0.73
CA HIS A 527 -17.96 28.57 1.23
C HIS A 527 -16.92 29.32 0.36
N GLU A 528 -17.13 30.61 0.10
CA GLU A 528 -16.29 31.40 -0.82
C GLU A 528 -14.82 31.57 -0.36
N LYS A 529 -14.55 31.48 0.95
CA LYS A 529 -13.18 31.61 1.52
C LYS A 529 -12.35 30.31 1.45
N ILE A 530 -12.88 29.22 0.90
CA ILE A 530 -12.19 27.92 0.86
C ILE A 530 -10.94 27.96 -0.01
N ARG A 531 -9.88 27.36 0.51
CA ARG A 531 -8.56 27.24 -0.12
C ARG A 531 -8.21 25.80 -0.48
N TYR A 532 -8.65 24.83 0.32
CA TYR A 532 -8.40 23.42 0.11
C TYR A 532 -9.73 22.66 0.02
N LEU A 533 -9.92 21.93 -1.07
CA LEU A 533 -11.10 21.12 -1.31
C LEU A 533 -10.70 19.70 -1.67
N SER A 534 -11.25 18.74 -0.95
CA SER A 534 -11.10 17.32 -1.29
C SER A 534 -12.45 16.65 -1.53
N TYR A 535 -12.44 15.66 -2.42
CA TYR A 535 -13.63 14.94 -2.83
C TYR A 535 -13.42 13.43 -2.76
N SER A 536 -14.34 12.71 -2.12
CA SER A 536 -14.26 11.25 -1.93
C SER A 536 -15.58 10.49 -2.17
N ALA A 537 -16.55 11.09 -2.88
CA ALA A 537 -17.92 10.52 -3.00
C ALA A 537 -18.14 9.55 -4.19
N SER A 538 -19.31 8.91 -4.20
CA SER A 538 -19.74 7.92 -5.20
C SER A 538 -20.03 8.53 -6.59
N PRO A 539 -20.01 7.72 -7.67
CA PRO A 539 -20.11 8.20 -9.06
C PRO A 539 -21.32 9.10 -9.35
N ASP A 540 -22.45 8.82 -8.69
CA ASP A 540 -23.74 9.47 -8.93
C ASP A 540 -23.81 10.95 -8.49
N SER A 541 -22.84 11.42 -7.70
CA SER A 541 -22.87 12.76 -7.07
C SER A 541 -21.90 13.78 -7.68
N SER A 542 -21.20 13.40 -8.75
CA SER A 542 -20.13 14.20 -9.37
C SER A 542 -20.65 15.39 -10.18
N GLU A 543 -21.87 15.31 -10.73
CA GLU A 543 -22.48 16.39 -11.53
C GLU A 543 -22.70 17.67 -10.71
N ILE A 544 -23.17 17.54 -9.46
CA ILE A 544 -23.47 18.66 -8.56
C ILE A 544 -22.18 19.43 -8.19
N LEU A 545 -21.07 18.71 -8.06
CA LEU A 545 -19.80 19.29 -7.65
C LEU A 545 -19.18 20.13 -8.79
N LEU A 546 -19.30 19.65 -10.04
CA LEU A 546 -18.82 20.37 -11.22
C LEU A 546 -19.59 21.68 -11.46
N GLU A 547 -20.89 21.69 -11.19
CA GLU A 547 -21.73 22.88 -11.35
C GLU A 547 -21.40 23.98 -10.35
N ARG A 548 -21.03 23.64 -9.10
CA ARG A 548 -20.77 24.61 -8.03
C ARG A 548 -19.34 25.15 -7.96
N PHE A 549 -18.42 24.61 -8.77
CA PHE A 549 -17.02 25.06 -8.77
C PHE A 549 -16.82 26.55 -9.09
N HIS A 550 -17.75 27.18 -9.80
CA HIS A 550 -17.69 28.62 -10.11
C HIS A 550 -17.75 29.51 -8.85
N GLU A 551 -18.25 28.98 -7.73
CA GLU A 551 -18.31 29.65 -6.42
C GLU A 551 -16.92 29.71 -5.74
N CYS A 552 -15.97 28.83 -6.14
CA CYS A 552 -14.69 28.62 -5.46
C CYS A 552 -13.53 29.45 -6.06
N LYS A 553 -13.67 30.78 -6.14
CA LYS A 553 -12.67 31.65 -6.80
C LYS A 553 -11.30 31.72 -6.11
N GLN A 554 -11.25 31.33 -4.84
CA GLN A 554 -10.08 31.43 -3.96
C GLN A 554 -9.31 30.11 -3.78
N LEU A 555 -9.73 29.06 -4.50
CA LEU A 555 -9.20 27.71 -4.35
C LEU A 555 -7.72 27.61 -4.75
N ARG A 556 -6.92 27.00 -3.88
CA ARG A 556 -5.50 26.68 -4.10
C ARG A 556 -5.28 25.20 -4.33
N CYS A 557 -6.10 24.34 -3.74
CA CYS A 557 -5.95 22.89 -3.83
C CYS A 557 -7.29 22.21 -4.12
N PHE A 558 -7.30 21.39 -5.16
CA PHE A 558 -8.36 20.42 -5.42
C PHE A 558 -7.78 19.02 -5.57
N VAL A 559 -8.26 18.07 -4.78
CA VAL A 559 -7.80 16.67 -4.82
C VAL A 559 -8.98 15.71 -4.84
N SER A 560 -9.02 14.87 -5.87
CA SER A 560 -9.86 13.68 -5.91
C SER A 560 -9.22 12.53 -5.13
N LEU A 561 -9.91 12.02 -4.12
CA LEU A 561 -9.48 10.94 -3.22
C LEU A 561 -10.37 9.72 -3.45
N THR A 562 -10.12 8.95 -4.51
CA THR A 562 -10.90 7.74 -4.83
C THR A 562 -10.35 6.51 -4.10
N ARG A 563 -11.21 5.78 -3.37
CA ARG A 563 -10.92 4.44 -2.80
C ARG A 563 -11.45 3.27 -3.67
N GLY A 564 -11.94 3.54 -4.88
CA GLY A 564 -12.66 2.55 -5.71
C GLY A 564 -12.62 2.85 -7.21
N LEU A 565 -13.60 2.32 -7.95
CA LEU A 565 -13.69 2.46 -9.42
C LEU A 565 -13.72 3.93 -9.87
N PRO A 566 -13.10 4.25 -11.02
CA PRO A 566 -13.11 5.60 -11.57
C PRO A 566 -14.54 6.06 -11.87
N PHE A 567 -14.86 7.33 -11.62
CA PHE A 567 -16.17 7.90 -11.92
C PHE A 567 -16.14 8.71 -13.22
N SER A 568 -17.24 8.67 -13.97
CA SER A 568 -17.33 9.26 -15.31
C SER A 568 -17.74 10.73 -15.29
N ILE A 569 -16.94 11.61 -15.88
CA ILE A 569 -17.44 12.90 -16.37
C ILE A 569 -18.04 12.63 -17.75
N LYS A 570 -19.33 12.92 -17.97
CA LYS A 570 -19.97 12.81 -19.29
C LYS A 570 -19.08 13.44 -20.37
N GLU A 571 -19.00 12.77 -21.52
CA GLU A 571 -18.05 12.98 -22.63
C GLU A 571 -17.98 14.41 -23.23
N ASP A 572 -18.77 15.37 -22.73
CA ASP A 572 -19.00 16.68 -23.34
C ASP A 572 -18.51 17.89 -22.49
N LYS A 573 -18.03 17.68 -21.25
CA LYS A 573 -17.52 18.79 -20.39
C LYS A 573 -15.99 18.81 -20.34
N ASP A 574 -15.39 19.83 -20.94
CA ASP A 574 -13.94 20.05 -21.00
C ASP A 574 -13.35 20.47 -19.63
N VAL A 575 -12.52 19.61 -19.04
CA VAL A 575 -11.76 19.90 -17.80
C VAL A 575 -10.93 21.18 -17.93
N GLY A 576 -10.45 21.51 -19.14
CA GLY A 576 -9.73 22.75 -19.41
C GLY A 576 -10.57 24.01 -19.20
N GLU A 577 -11.89 23.97 -19.44
CA GLU A 577 -12.79 25.08 -19.13
C GLU A 577 -12.95 25.27 -17.61
N MET A 578 -13.07 24.17 -16.87
CA MET A 578 -13.12 24.21 -15.40
C MET A 578 -11.86 24.85 -14.82
N LEU A 579 -10.68 24.45 -15.30
CA LEU A 579 -9.40 24.99 -14.82
C LEU A 579 -9.19 26.46 -15.13
N SER A 580 -9.78 26.95 -16.23
CA SER A 580 -9.74 28.37 -16.57
C SER A 580 -10.43 29.28 -15.55
N LYS A 581 -11.32 28.72 -14.71
CA LYS A 581 -12.10 29.44 -13.69
C LYS A 581 -11.34 29.63 -12.37
N PHE A 582 -10.31 28.82 -12.10
CA PHE A 582 -9.52 28.92 -10.86
C PHE A 582 -8.25 29.74 -11.06
N LYS A 583 -8.26 30.98 -10.54
CA LYS A 583 -7.14 31.90 -10.68
C LYS A 583 -5.92 31.47 -9.84
N TYR A 584 -6.11 31.00 -8.62
CA TYR A 584 -5.04 30.77 -7.63
C TYR A 584 -4.70 29.30 -7.40
N LEU A 585 -5.18 28.40 -8.27
CA LEU A 585 -4.98 26.96 -8.10
C LEU A 585 -3.50 26.58 -8.22
N ARG A 586 -2.97 25.93 -7.18
CA ARG A 586 -1.60 25.42 -7.08
C ARG A 586 -1.54 23.90 -7.20
N ILE A 587 -2.52 23.19 -6.62
CA ILE A 587 -2.62 21.73 -6.65
C ILE A 587 -3.90 21.33 -7.35
N LEU A 588 -3.76 20.50 -8.38
CA LEU A 588 -4.86 19.78 -9.00
C LEU A 588 -4.53 18.29 -9.08
N SER A 589 -5.34 17.47 -8.44
CA SER A 589 -5.35 16.02 -8.68
C SER A 589 -6.73 15.56 -9.14
N LEU A 590 -6.77 15.03 -10.36
CA LEU A 590 -7.93 14.40 -10.99
C LEU A 590 -7.67 12.91 -11.19
N ARG A 591 -6.94 12.29 -10.26
CA ARG A 591 -6.62 10.87 -10.31
C ARG A 591 -7.89 10.03 -10.40
N SER A 592 -7.89 9.06 -11.31
CA SER A 592 -9.00 8.11 -11.53
C SER A 592 -10.34 8.79 -11.87
N VAL A 593 -10.31 10.00 -12.43
CA VAL A 593 -11.50 10.64 -13.01
C VAL A 593 -11.59 10.21 -14.46
N GLU A 594 -12.72 9.63 -14.92
CA GLU A 594 -12.88 9.41 -16.36
C GLU A 594 -13.11 10.77 -17.02
N THR A 595 -12.06 11.29 -17.62
CA THR A 595 -12.07 12.51 -18.41
C THR A 595 -12.20 12.18 -19.89
N THR A 596 -12.59 13.18 -20.68
CA THR A 596 -12.48 13.13 -22.15
C THR A 596 -11.04 12.87 -22.58
N THR A 597 -10.85 12.24 -23.75
CA THR A 597 -9.50 11.94 -24.29
C THR A 597 -8.66 13.20 -24.58
N LYS A 598 -9.29 14.37 -24.62
CA LYS A 598 -8.68 15.68 -24.88
C LYS A 598 -8.84 16.61 -23.69
N LEU A 599 -7.75 17.28 -23.32
CA LEU A 599 -7.73 18.40 -22.37
C LEU A 599 -7.77 19.72 -23.17
N GLY A 600 -8.69 20.63 -22.84
CA GLY A 600 -8.92 21.89 -23.56
C GLY A 600 -7.74 22.83 -23.72
N VAL A 601 -7.79 23.65 -24.77
CA VAL A 601 -6.78 24.68 -25.12
C VAL A 601 -6.79 25.89 -24.16
N ARG A 602 -7.79 26.01 -23.27
CA ARG A 602 -8.05 27.19 -22.42
C ARG A 602 -7.37 27.16 -21.03
N MET A 603 -6.31 26.39 -20.84
CA MET A 603 -5.52 26.33 -19.59
C MET A 603 -4.72 27.62 -19.26
N ASN A 604 -4.91 28.72 -20.00
CA ASN A 604 -4.07 29.92 -19.92
C ASN A 604 -4.14 30.67 -18.58
N ASN A 605 -5.17 30.43 -17.76
CA ASN A 605 -5.38 31.14 -16.49
C ASN A 605 -4.73 30.46 -15.28
N SER A 606 -4.35 29.18 -15.38
CA SER A 606 -3.79 28.41 -14.25
C SER A 606 -2.28 28.63 -14.09
N LYS A 607 -1.84 29.89 -14.08
CA LYS A 607 -0.41 30.26 -13.99
C LYS A 607 0.24 29.88 -12.66
N HIS A 608 -0.57 29.70 -11.62
CA HIS A 608 -0.13 29.35 -10.26
C HIS A 608 0.05 27.84 -10.04
N LEU A 609 -0.31 27.01 -11.03
CA LEU A 609 -0.29 25.56 -10.86
C LEU A 609 1.16 25.04 -10.69
N ARG A 610 1.35 24.23 -9.65
CA ARG A 610 2.63 23.66 -9.22
C ARG A 610 2.58 22.13 -9.17
N TYR A 611 1.42 21.56 -8.87
CA TYR A 611 1.17 20.12 -8.86
C TYR A 611 0.00 19.79 -9.79
N LEU A 612 0.26 18.98 -10.81
CA LEU A 612 -0.75 18.46 -11.73
C LEU A 612 -0.68 16.94 -11.75
N ASP A 613 -1.73 16.30 -11.28
CA ASP A 613 -1.88 14.84 -11.30
C ASP A 613 -3.13 14.45 -12.08
N LEU A 614 -2.87 13.80 -13.21
CA LEU A 614 -3.86 13.28 -14.13
C LEU A 614 -3.72 11.76 -14.25
N SER A 615 -3.14 11.11 -13.23
CA SER A 615 -2.90 9.66 -13.24
C SER A 615 -4.20 8.87 -13.38
N ASP A 616 -4.13 7.72 -14.02
CA ASP A 616 -5.25 6.81 -14.25
C ASP A 616 -6.43 7.47 -15.02
N THR A 617 -6.15 8.48 -15.85
CA THR A 617 -7.13 9.11 -16.76
C THR A 617 -6.99 8.60 -18.20
N ARG A 618 -7.95 8.96 -19.08
CA ARG A 618 -7.97 8.55 -20.50
C ARG A 618 -7.32 9.56 -21.46
N ILE A 619 -6.49 10.47 -20.95
CA ILE A 619 -5.90 11.56 -21.74
C ILE A 619 -4.88 11.01 -22.75
N GLU A 620 -5.00 11.43 -24.01
CA GLU A 620 -4.07 11.03 -25.08
C GLU A 620 -2.86 11.96 -25.20
N LYS A 621 -3.08 13.27 -25.02
CA LYS A 621 -2.06 14.31 -25.21
C LYS A 621 -2.30 15.49 -24.27
N LEU A 622 -1.21 16.16 -23.88
CA LEU A 622 -1.27 17.45 -23.21
C LEU A 622 -1.28 18.59 -24.24
N PRO A 623 -2.11 19.63 -24.06
CA PRO A 623 -2.10 20.79 -24.95
C PRO A 623 -0.80 21.58 -24.80
N GLY A 624 -0.36 22.27 -25.86
CA GLY A 624 0.84 23.11 -25.81
C GLY A 624 0.77 24.26 -24.78
N SER A 625 -0.44 24.63 -24.34
CA SER A 625 -0.66 25.57 -23.24
C SER A 625 -0.15 25.05 -21.89
N THR A 626 0.02 23.75 -21.69
CA THR A 626 0.62 23.19 -20.47
C THR A 626 2.04 23.70 -20.26
N CYS A 627 2.79 23.96 -21.33
CA CYS A 627 4.12 24.58 -21.29
C CYS A 627 4.12 26.06 -20.84
N ARG A 628 2.95 26.67 -20.58
CA ARG A 628 2.80 28.02 -20.01
C ARG A 628 2.59 28.01 -18.50
N MET A 629 2.61 26.84 -17.86
CA MET A 629 2.56 26.69 -16.40
C MET A 629 3.97 26.82 -15.82
N TYR A 630 4.54 28.02 -15.84
CA TYR A 630 5.95 28.26 -15.49
C TYR A 630 6.32 27.84 -14.06
N ASN A 631 5.33 27.73 -13.17
CA ASN A 631 5.51 27.31 -11.79
C ASN A 631 5.35 25.80 -11.58
N LEU A 632 5.08 25.01 -12.62
CA LEU A 632 4.83 23.58 -12.46
C LEU A 632 6.06 22.87 -11.90
N GLN A 633 5.90 22.19 -10.76
CA GLN A 633 6.93 21.44 -10.04
C GLN A 633 6.76 19.93 -10.18
N THR A 634 5.51 19.45 -10.21
CA THR A 634 5.18 18.02 -10.31
C THR A 634 4.13 17.80 -11.40
N LEU A 635 4.42 16.88 -12.33
CA LEU A 635 3.49 16.41 -13.35
C LEU A 635 3.39 14.89 -13.30
N LYS A 636 2.19 14.36 -13.04
CA LYS A 636 1.91 12.92 -12.98
C LYS A 636 0.88 12.51 -14.02
N LEU A 637 1.24 11.52 -14.82
CA LEU A 637 0.45 10.90 -15.89
C LEU A 637 0.49 9.37 -15.78
N CYS A 638 0.84 8.84 -14.59
CA CYS A 638 0.98 7.41 -14.37
C CYS A 638 -0.34 6.69 -14.70
N GLY A 639 -0.29 5.55 -15.39
CA GLY A 639 -1.48 4.78 -15.73
C GLY A 639 -2.36 5.39 -16.83
N CYS A 640 -1.95 6.49 -17.47
CA CYS A 640 -2.64 7.03 -18.66
C CYS A 640 -2.36 6.14 -19.88
N THR A 641 -3.10 5.04 -20.00
CA THR A 641 -2.85 3.98 -21.01
C THR A 641 -3.02 4.40 -22.47
N GLN A 642 -3.56 5.58 -22.75
CA GLN A 642 -3.66 6.15 -24.12
C GLN A 642 -2.72 7.32 -24.36
N PHE A 643 -1.92 7.72 -23.37
CA PHE A 643 -1.01 8.86 -23.50
C PHE A 643 0.18 8.53 -24.41
N VAL A 644 0.35 9.28 -25.51
CA VAL A 644 1.31 8.94 -26.57
C VAL A 644 2.47 9.92 -26.74
N GLU A 645 2.29 11.20 -26.40
CA GLU A 645 3.36 12.20 -26.59
C GLU A 645 3.27 13.38 -25.62
N LEU A 646 4.45 13.91 -25.28
CA LEU A 646 4.62 15.16 -24.54
C LEU A 646 4.68 16.36 -25.50
N PRO A 647 4.28 17.57 -25.05
CA PRO A 647 4.37 18.78 -25.85
C PRO A 647 5.85 19.16 -26.13
N PRO A 648 6.15 19.83 -27.25
CA PRO A 648 7.53 20.07 -27.69
C PRO A 648 8.28 21.13 -26.85
N ASP A 649 7.59 22.09 -26.22
CA ASP A 649 8.19 23.23 -25.50
C ASP A 649 8.35 22.98 -23.98
N LEU A 650 8.68 21.76 -23.55
CA LEU A 650 8.82 21.44 -22.12
C LEU A 650 9.93 22.25 -21.42
N ASP A 651 10.90 22.79 -22.17
CA ASP A 651 12.00 23.59 -21.64
C ASP A 651 11.55 24.90 -20.98
N LYS A 652 10.29 25.31 -21.16
CA LYS A 652 9.65 26.42 -20.46
C LYS A 652 9.29 26.10 -19.00
N LEU A 653 9.17 24.81 -18.63
CA LEU A 653 8.81 24.37 -17.28
C LEU A 653 10.03 24.31 -16.36
N THR A 654 10.76 25.41 -16.22
CA THR A 654 12.06 25.46 -15.54
C THR A 654 12.01 25.04 -14.07
N ASN A 655 10.83 25.08 -13.44
CA ASN A 655 10.60 24.69 -12.05
C ASN A 655 10.17 23.22 -11.88
N LEU A 656 10.12 22.41 -12.95
CA LEU A 656 9.70 21.00 -12.87
C LEU A 656 10.77 20.14 -12.19
N HIS A 657 10.40 19.48 -11.09
CA HIS A 657 11.24 18.58 -10.29
C HIS A 657 10.86 17.11 -10.48
N HIS A 658 9.58 16.81 -10.69
CA HIS A 658 9.06 15.44 -10.76
C HIS A 658 8.17 15.24 -11.99
N LEU A 659 8.52 14.25 -12.83
CA LEU A 659 7.74 13.83 -13.99
C LEU A 659 7.51 12.32 -13.94
N ASP A 660 6.24 11.91 -13.81
CA ASP A 660 5.84 10.51 -13.84
C ASP A 660 4.98 10.20 -15.06
N LEU A 661 5.51 9.33 -15.92
CA LEU A 661 4.89 8.85 -17.16
C LEU A 661 4.70 7.32 -17.12
N SER A 662 4.82 6.69 -15.96
CA SER A 662 4.81 5.23 -15.84
C SER A 662 3.51 4.64 -16.39
N LYS A 663 3.59 3.46 -17.01
CA LYS A 663 2.44 2.74 -17.60
C LYS A 663 1.69 3.54 -18.68
N THR A 664 2.38 4.42 -19.40
CA THR A 664 1.84 5.13 -20.57
C THR A 664 2.29 4.47 -21.90
N LYS A 665 1.68 4.87 -23.01
CA LYS A 665 2.06 4.45 -24.37
C LYS A 665 3.04 5.42 -25.05
N ILE A 666 3.76 6.22 -24.26
CA ILE A 666 4.69 7.21 -24.80
C ILE A 666 5.76 6.53 -25.65
N SER A 667 5.94 7.00 -26.89
CA SER A 667 6.90 6.39 -27.83
C SER A 667 8.25 7.09 -27.85
N ARG A 668 8.29 8.37 -27.51
CA ARG A 668 9.49 9.22 -27.50
C ARG A 668 9.38 10.35 -26.48
N LEU A 669 10.51 10.79 -25.94
CA LEU A 669 10.62 11.99 -25.11
C LEU A 669 11.20 13.15 -25.92
N PRO A 670 10.68 14.39 -25.82
CA PRO A 670 11.18 15.52 -26.58
C PRO A 670 12.55 16.00 -26.06
N CYS A 671 13.43 16.47 -26.96
CA CYS A 671 14.76 16.98 -26.58
C CYS A 671 14.71 18.19 -25.63
N SER A 672 13.60 18.92 -25.59
CA SER A 672 13.37 20.02 -24.64
C SER A 672 13.31 19.55 -23.18
N LEU A 673 12.92 18.28 -22.93
CA LEU A 673 12.96 17.68 -21.59
C LEU A 673 14.38 17.72 -21.01
N CYS A 674 15.40 17.54 -21.84
CA CYS A 674 16.81 17.57 -21.43
C CYS A 674 17.32 18.97 -21.03
N LYS A 675 16.52 20.03 -21.19
CA LYS A 675 16.87 21.39 -20.81
C LYS A 675 16.25 21.82 -19.47
N LEU A 676 15.57 20.91 -18.77
CA LEU A 676 14.94 21.17 -17.48
C LEU A 676 16.01 21.21 -16.37
N PRO A 677 16.31 22.38 -15.78
CA PRO A 677 17.46 22.53 -14.88
C PRO A 677 17.23 21.88 -13.50
N ASN A 678 15.97 21.74 -13.08
CA ASN A 678 15.61 21.32 -11.73
C ASN A 678 15.00 19.91 -11.65
N LEU A 679 14.96 19.16 -12.76
CA LEU A 679 14.34 17.84 -12.79
C LEU A 679 15.15 16.85 -11.94
N GLN A 680 14.52 16.29 -10.91
CA GLN A 680 15.12 15.35 -9.95
C GLN A 680 14.61 13.92 -10.14
N THR A 681 13.35 13.75 -10.53
CA THR A 681 12.74 12.44 -10.73
C THR A 681 12.07 12.34 -12.09
N LEU A 682 12.44 11.29 -12.84
CA LEU A 682 11.82 10.90 -14.10
C LEU A 682 11.42 9.42 -14.03
N LYS A 683 10.12 9.15 -13.99
CA LYS A 683 9.58 7.79 -13.97
C LYS A 683 8.95 7.43 -15.32
N LEU A 684 9.40 6.31 -15.88
CA LEU A 684 9.05 5.77 -17.19
C LEU A 684 8.78 4.25 -17.09
N GLN A 685 8.49 3.76 -15.88
CA GLN A 685 8.27 2.34 -15.63
C GLN A 685 7.15 1.80 -16.52
N ALA A 686 7.34 0.64 -17.14
CA ALA A 686 6.36 -0.02 -18.00
C ALA A 686 5.89 0.82 -19.21
N CYS A 687 6.69 1.79 -19.67
CA CYS A 687 6.49 2.46 -20.96
C CYS A 687 7.01 1.57 -22.11
N GLN A 688 6.25 0.54 -22.47
CA GLN A 688 6.68 -0.49 -23.42
C GLN A 688 6.88 0.04 -24.85
N SER A 689 6.25 1.14 -25.22
CA SER A 689 6.41 1.78 -26.54
C SER A 689 7.65 2.68 -26.65
N LEU A 690 8.30 3.01 -25.53
CA LEU A 690 9.48 3.86 -25.50
C LEU A 690 10.73 3.06 -25.89
N VAL A 691 11.32 3.42 -27.03
CA VAL A 691 12.47 2.70 -27.62
C VAL A 691 13.81 3.40 -27.44
N GLU A 692 13.80 4.69 -27.12
CA GLU A 692 15.02 5.49 -26.97
C GLU A 692 14.83 6.58 -25.91
N LEU A 693 15.93 6.92 -25.23
CA LEU A 693 16.02 8.10 -24.38
C LEU A 693 16.65 9.25 -25.17
N PRO A 694 16.30 10.51 -24.89
CA PRO A 694 16.81 11.64 -25.65
C PRO A 694 18.32 11.80 -25.41
N PRO A 695 19.12 12.14 -26.45
CA PRO A 695 20.59 12.14 -26.38
C PRO A 695 21.16 13.15 -25.37
N GLY A 696 20.39 14.20 -25.05
CA GLY A 696 20.77 15.23 -24.07
C GLY A 696 20.48 14.88 -22.61
N LEU A 697 20.06 13.65 -22.28
CA LEU A 697 19.61 13.31 -20.91
C LEU A 697 20.68 13.59 -19.83
N HIS A 698 21.97 13.50 -20.20
CA HIS A 698 23.10 13.84 -19.34
C HIS A 698 23.15 15.32 -18.88
N ASN A 699 22.34 16.21 -19.47
CA ASN A 699 22.22 17.61 -19.05
C ASN A 699 21.37 17.79 -17.79
N LEU A 700 20.62 16.78 -17.37
CA LEU A 700 19.79 16.80 -16.17
C LEU A 700 20.63 16.57 -14.90
N ILE A 701 21.61 17.44 -14.63
CA ILE A 701 22.64 17.25 -13.58
C ILE A 701 22.09 17.09 -12.14
N ASN A 702 20.83 17.48 -11.92
CA ASN A 702 20.11 17.35 -10.65
C ASN A 702 19.25 16.08 -10.56
N LEU A 703 19.24 15.22 -11.59
CA LEU A 703 18.47 14.00 -11.63
C LEU A 703 18.99 13.00 -10.58
N GLN A 704 18.10 12.55 -9.71
CA GLN A 704 18.36 11.62 -8.62
C GLN A 704 17.69 10.26 -8.84
N HIS A 705 16.54 10.23 -9.51
CA HIS A 705 15.77 9.02 -9.76
C HIS A 705 15.38 8.93 -11.23
N LEU A 706 15.89 7.90 -11.91
CA LEU A 706 15.48 7.50 -13.25
C LEU A 706 14.93 6.07 -13.22
N ASP A 707 13.61 5.93 -13.32
CA ASP A 707 12.98 4.61 -13.45
C ASP A 707 12.63 4.33 -14.90
N ILE A 708 13.33 3.38 -15.52
CA ILE A 708 13.10 2.91 -16.89
C ILE A 708 12.85 1.40 -16.94
N SER A 709 12.38 0.83 -15.82
CA SER A 709 12.08 -0.59 -15.70
C SER A 709 10.95 -0.99 -16.66
N TRP A 710 11.04 -2.18 -17.25
CA TRP A 710 10.01 -2.72 -18.16
C TRP A 710 9.73 -1.83 -19.40
N THR A 711 10.75 -1.10 -19.88
CA THR A 711 10.71 -0.34 -21.14
C THR A 711 11.33 -1.15 -22.28
N SER A 712 11.19 -0.66 -23.52
CA SER A 712 11.79 -1.28 -24.72
C SER A 712 13.04 -0.53 -25.21
N ILE A 713 13.74 0.16 -24.30
CA ILE A 713 14.88 1.01 -24.63
C ILE A 713 15.97 0.21 -25.33
N ARG A 714 16.53 0.80 -26.39
CA ARG A 714 17.54 0.14 -27.21
C ARG A 714 18.92 0.16 -26.58
N GLU A 715 19.34 1.31 -26.09
CA GLU A 715 20.64 1.57 -25.46
C GLU A 715 20.58 2.84 -24.58
N MET A 716 21.51 2.98 -23.64
CA MET A 716 21.65 4.21 -22.85
C MET A 716 22.31 5.32 -23.67
N PRO A 717 21.87 6.59 -23.51
CA PRO A 717 22.53 7.73 -24.15
C PRO A 717 23.95 7.94 -23.58
N ASN A 718 24.80 8.62 -24.34
CA ASN A 718 26.19 8.89 -23.93
C ASN A 718 26.28 9.87 -22.75
N ASN A 719 27.40 9.84 -22.03
CA ASN A 719 27.75 10.75 -20.92
C ASN A 719 26.85 10.63 -19.66
N MET A 720 26.21 9.49 -19.43
CA MET A 720 25.36 9.30 -18.24
C MET A 720 26.12 9.44 -16.92
N GLY A 721 27.44 9.25 -16.90
CA GLY A 721 28.29 9.45 -15.74
C GLY A 721 28.37 10.91 -15.26
N ARG A 722 27.85 11.88 -16.03
CA ARG A 722 27.67 13.27 -15.59
C ARG A 722 26.61 13.43 -14.50
N LEU A 723 25.67 12.48 -14.40
CA LEU A 723 24.57 12.50 -13.43
C LEU A 723 25.04 12.04 -12.03
N LYS A 724 25.98 12.78 -11.43
CA LYS A 724 26.64 12.40 -10.16
C LYS A 724 25.69 12.31 -8.96
N HIS A 725 24.53 12.96 -9.03
CA HIS A 725 23.48 12.90 -8.01
C HIS A 725 22.51 11.73 -8.21
N LEU A 726 22.64 10.94 -9.29
CA LEU A 726 21.74 9.81 -9.54
C LEU A 726 21.92 8.74 -8.46
N GLN A 727 20.84 8.48 -7.74
CA GLN A 727 20.78 7.50 -6.65
C GLN A 727 20.00 6.25 -7.07
N ILE A 728 18.96 6.41 -7.89
CA ILE A 728 18.14 5.29 -8.36
C ILE A 728 18.19 5.26 -9.89
N LEU A 729 18.66 4.14 -10.42
CA LEU A 729 18.59 3.78 -11.83
C LEU A 729 18.09 2.34 -11.90
N THR A 730 16.87 2.11 -12.39
CA THR A 730 16.26 0.78 -12.33
C THR A 730 16.78 -0.16 -13.41
N SER A 731 17.18 0.36 -14.58
CA SER A 731 17.79 -0.44 -15.65
C SER A 731 18.89 0.32 -16.38
N PHE A 732 19.86 -0.40 -16.93
CA PHE A 732 20.94 0.12 -17.77
C PHE A 732 21.05 -0.74 -19.04
N TYR A 733 20.82 -0.15 -20.20
CA TYR A 733 20.83 -0.85 -21.49
C TYR A 733 22.16 -0.66 -22.23
N VAL A 734 22.94 -1.74 -22.37
CA VAL A 734 24.25 -1.68 -23.03
C VAL A 734 24.09 -1.47 -24.54
N GLY A 735 24.84 -0.51 -25.10
CA GLY A 735 24.76 -0.14 -26.53
C GLY A 735 25.63 -1.03 -27.43
N LYS A 736 25.30 -1.07 -28.73
CA LYS A 736 25.94 -1.99 -29.71
C LYS A 736 27.38 -1.64 -30.07
N HIS A 737 27.84 -0.43 -29.73
CA HIS A 737 29.19 0.03 -30.02
C HIS A 737 30.18 -0.43 -28.94
N ASN A 738 30.37 -1.75 -28.80
CA ASN A 738 31.27 -2.40 -27.84
C ASN A 738 31.03 -2.09 -26.35
N GLY A 739 29.80 -1.79 -25.93
CA GLY A 739 29.54 -1.48 -24.52
C GLY A 739 30.19 -0.19 -24.00
N SER A 740 30.52 0.75 -24.90
CA SER A 740 31.16 2.05 -24.62
C SER A 740 30.43 2.94 -23.60
N ASN A 741 29.24 2.55 -23.15
CA ASN A 741 28.50 3.24 -22.10
C ASN A 741 28.73 2.64 -20.69
N LEU A 742 29.42 1.50 -20.54
CA LEU A 742 29.66 0.90 -19.21
C LEU A 742 30.63 1.73 -18.34
N GLU A 743 31.62 2.39 -18.94
CA GLU A 743 32.46 3.37 -18.24
C GLU A 743 31.61 4.47 -17.57
N GLU A 744 30.51 4.87 -18.23
CA GLU A 744 29.57 5.85 -17.69
C GLU A 744 28.80 5.30 -16.49
N LEU A 745 28.42 4.01 -16.51
CA LEU A 745 27.85 3.34 -15.34
C LEU A 745 28.86 3.31 -14.19
N GLY A 746 30.15 3.07 -14.48
CA GLY A 746 31.23 3.10 -13.49
C GLY A 746 31.30 4.38 -12.67
N LYS A 747 31.07 5.53 -13.32
CA LYS A 747 31.07 6.87 -12.69
C LYS A 747 29.92 7.08 -11.69
N LEU A 748 28.86 6.27 -11.75
CA LEU A 748 27.66 6.37 -10.90
C LEU A 748 27.80 5.54 -9.61
N VAL A 749 28.65 6.00 -8.69
CA VAL A 749 29.02 5.25 -7.46
C VAL A 749 27.95 5.27 -6.36
N ASN A 750 27.03 6.25 -6.40
CA ASN A 750 26.00 6.46 -5.39
C ASN A 750 24.70 5.70 -5.67
N LEU A 751 24.68 4.83 -6.68
CA LEU A 751 23.51 4.02 -7.02
C LEU A 751 23.13 3.09 -5.88
N ARG A 752 21.83 3.06 -5.60
CA ARG A 752 21.21 2.32 -4.50
C ARG A 752 20.01 1.54 -5.01
N GLY A 753 19.55 0.59 -4.22
CA GLY A 753 18.35 -0.15 -4.56
C GLY A 753 18.63 -1.33 -5.49
N SER A 754 17.80 -1.46 -6.51
CA SER A 754 17.85 -2.52 -7.53
C SER A 754 18.32 -1.96 -8.85
N LEU A 755 19.27 -2.64 -9.50
CA LEU A 755 19.75 -2.31 -10.84
C LEU A 755 19.65 -3.53 -11.76
N GLU A 756 19.00 -3.36 -12.91
CA GLU A 756 19.07 -4.30 -14.03
C GLU A 756 20.11 -3.83 -15.05
N ILE A 757 21.02 -4.70 -15.49
CA ILE A 757 21.90 -4.44 -16.63
C ILE A 757 21.47 -5.36 -17.76
N SER A 758 20.93 -4.76 -18.81
CA SER A 758 20.29 -5.44 -19.92
C SER A 758 21.09 -5.27 -21.22
N LYS A 759 20.95 -6.24 -22.11
CA LYS A 759 21.64 -6.32 -23.40
C LYS A 759 23.14 -6.53 -23.31
N LEU A 760 23.56 -7.30 -22.32
CA LEU A 760 24.97 -7.60 -22.08
C LEU A 760 25.65 -8.32 -23.25
N GLU A 761 24.88 -8.91 -24.18
CA GLU A 761 25.39 -9.49 -25.42
C GLU A 761 26.10 -8.49 -26.35
N ASN A 762 25.90 -7.18 -26.15
CA ASN A 762 26.51 -6.13 -26.97
C ASN A 762 27.97 -5.83 -26.59
N ILE A 763 28.48 -6.44 -25.52
CA ILE A 763 29.86 -6.27 -25.06
C ILE A 763 30.73 -7.22 -25.88
N ASN A 764 31.44 -6.72 -26.90
CA ASN A 764 32.33 -7.55 -27.73
C ASN A 764 33.73 -7.73 -27.12
N ASP A 765 34.16 -6.79 -26.29
CA ASP A 765 35.41 -6.87 -25.52
C ASP A 765 35.06 -6.92 -24.02
N PRO A 766 35.33 -8.04 -23.33
CA PRO A 766 35.01 -8.22 -21.92
C PRO A 766 35.70 -7.22 -20.98
N THR A 767 36.77 -6.55 -21.42
CA THR A 767 37.47 -5.57 -20.58
C THR A 767 36.56 -4.40 -20.18
N TYR A 768 35.62 -4.01 -21.04
CA TYR A 768 34.62 -2.96 -20.76
C TYR A 768 33.68 -3.31 -19.61
N ALA A 769 33.45 -4.61 -19.34
CA ALA A 769 32.64 -5.03 -18.20
C ALA A 769 33.23 -4.56 -16.86
N ARG A 770 34.57 -4.51 -16.75
CA ARG A 770 35.29 -4.07 -15.56
C ARG A 770 35.16 -2.57 -15.31
N GLU A 771 34.92 -1.79 -16.37
CA GLU A 771 34.74 -0.33 -16.28
C GLU A 771 33.40 0.06 -15.64
N ALA A 772 32.46 -0.89 -15.48
CA ALA A 772 31.21 -0.66 -14.73
C ALA A 772 31.43 -0.51 -13.21
N TYR A 773 32.60 -0.91 -12.69
CA TYR A 773 33.00 -0.84 -11.28
C TYR A 773 31.88 -1.27 -10.31
N MET A 774 31.26 -2.42 -10.58
CA MET A 774 30.11 -2.93 -9.83
C MET A 774 30.44 -3.19 -8.35
N ASN A 775 31.68 -3.56 -8.06
CA ASN A 775 32.21 -3.74 -6.72
C ASN A 775 32.31 -2.44 -5.89
N ASN A 776 32.22 -1.26 -6.50
CA ASN A 776 32.22 0.03 -5.79
C ASN A 776 30.81 0.50 -5.40
N LYS A 777 29.75 -0.15 -5.91
CA LYS A 777 28.34 0.25 -5.71
C LYS A 777 27.76 -0.31 -4.41
N LYS A 778 28.30 0.14 -3.28
CA LYS A 778 28.03 -0.40 -1.93
C LYS A 778 26.58 -0.33 -1.43
N TYR A 779 25.73 0.47 -2.08
CA TYR A 779 24.35 0.69 -1.70
C TYR A 779 23.33 -0.11 -2.53
N LEU A 780 23.79 -0.90 -3.52
CA LEU A 780 22.93 -1.82 -4.26
C LEU A 780 22.60 -3.04 -3.39
N TYR A 781 21.31 -3.36 -3.27
CA TYR A 781 20.87 -4.60 -2.62
C TYR A 781 20.50 -5.68 -3.64
N LYS A 782 20.15 -5.30 -4.88
CA LYS A 782 19.72 -6.21 -5.94
C LYS A 782 20.38 -5.90 -7.29
N LEU A 783 20.83 -6.95 -7.98
CA LEU A 783 21.42 -6.88 -9.30
C LEU A 783 20.78 -7.95 -10.22
N ASP A 784 20.27 -7.53 -11.38
CA ASP A 784 19.70 -8.42 -12.42
C ASP A 784 20.51 -8.25 -13.72
N LEU A 785 21.26 -9.27 -14.12
CA LEU A 785 22.09 -9.28 -15.33
C LEU A 785 21.38 -10.04 -16.45
N ARG A 786 21.12 -9.38 -17.58
CA ARG A 786 20.31 -9.94 -18.67
C ARG A 786 20.97 -9.85 -20.04
N TRP A 787 20.95 -10.98 -20.73
CA TRP A 787 21.26 -11.12 -22.15
C TRP A 787 19.97 -11.33 -22.96
N SER A 788 20.05 -11.24 -24.29
CA SER A 788 18.92 -11.58 -25.17
C SER A 788 18.81 -13.07 -25.53
N GLY A 789 19.88 -13.86 -25.32
CA GLY A 789 19.87 -15.32 -25.52
C GLY A 789 20.09 -15.81 -26.96
N ASN A 790 20.56 -14.95 -27.86
CA ASN A 790 20.73 -15.24 -29.30
C ASN A 790 22.20 -15.47 -29.74
N ASN A 791 23.18 -15.40 -28.85
CA ASN A 791 24.60 -15.41 -29.22
C ASN A 791 25.23 -16.81 -29.08
N GLU A 792 26.08 -17.15 -30.05
CA GLU A 792 26.80 -18.43 -30.14
C GLU A 792 28.20 -18.38 -29.49
N ASP A 793 28.75 -17.19 -29.20
CA ASP A 793 30.09 -17.05 -28.60
C ASP A 793 30.06 -17.07 -27.06
N SER A 794 30.36 -18.25 -26.52
CA SER A 794 30.34 -18.54 -25.08
C SER A 794 31.59 -18.08 -24.30
N GLN A 795 32.68 -17.64 -24.96
CA GLN A 795 33.89 -17.18 -24.24
C GLN A 795 33.78 -15.72 -23.83
N ASN A 796 33.32 -14.87 -24.75
CA ASN A 796 33.19 -13.43 -24.51
C ASN A 796 32.20 -13.12 -23.38
N GLU A 797 31.04 -13.76 -23.38
CA GLU A 797 30.03 -13.57 -22.32
C GLU A 797 30.56 -14.03 -20.95
N ARG A 798 31.40 -15.07 -20.91
CA ARG A 798 32.02 -15.54 -19.68
C ARG A 798 32.93 -14.49 -19.05
N PHE A 799 33.86 -13.95 -19.83
CA PHE A 799 34.74 -12.90 -19.32
C PHE A 799 33.97 -11.63 -18.97
N THR A 800 32.86 -11.36 -19.67
CA THR A 800 31.95 -10.25 -19.36
C THR A 800 31.32 -10.43 -17.98
N LEU A 801 30.78 -11.61 -17.69
CA LEU A 801 30.22 -11.92 -16.38
C LEU A 801 31.29 -11.84 -15.27
N GLU A 802 32.52 -12.31 -15.56
CA GLU A 802 33.65 -12.20 -14.64
C GLU A 802 33.98 -10.72 -14.31
N GLY A 803 33.90 -9.83 -15.30
CA GLY A 803 34.15 -8.39 -15.13
C GLY A 803 33.09 -7.63 -14.34
N LEU A 804 31.87 -8.17 -14.19
CA LEU A 804 30.74 -7.53 -13.50
C LEU A 804 30.63 -7.88 -12.02
N GLN A 805 31.76 -8.18 -11.37
CA GLN A 805 31.82 -8.56 -9.96
C GLN A 805 31.06 -7.56 -9.05
N PRO A 806 29.98 -7.98 -8.37
CA PRO A 806 29.19 -7.11 -7.50
C PRO A 806 29.89 -6.79 -6.17
N HIS A 807 29.41 -5.78 -5.45
CA HIS A 807 29.84 -5.47 -4.09
C HIS A 807 29.38 -6.57 -3.11
N VAL A 808 30.19 -6.85 -2.08
CA VAL A 808 29.94 -7.85 -1.01
C VAL A 808 28.65 -7.65 -0.18
N ASN A 809 27.93 -6.54 -0.38
CA ASN A 809 26.71 -6.17 0.35
C ASN A 809 25.44 -6.61 -0.39
N LEU A 810 25.59 -7.15 -1.61
CA LEU A 810 24.48 -7.57 -2.45
C LEU A 810 23.67 -8.68 -1.76
N LYS A 811 22.33 -8.53 -1.77
CA LYS A 811 21.39 -9.49 -1.17
C LYS A 811 20.66 -10.33 -2.21
N GLU A 812 20.40 -9.78 -3.40
CA GLU A 812 19.69 -10.48 -4.47
C GLU A 812 20.48 -10.42 -5.77
N LEU A 813 20.67 -11.57 -6.41
CA LEU A 813 21.33 -11.68 -7.71
C LEU A 813 20.44 -12.47 -8.68
N ALA A 814 20.21 -11.91 -9.86
CA ALA A 814 19.57 -12.61 -10.96
C ALA A 814 20.49 -12.61 -12.19
N ILE A 815 20.61 -13.76 -12.86
CA ILE A 815 21.28 -13.90 -14.17
C ILE A 815 20.30 -14.54 -15.13
N ARG A 816 20.09 -13.90 -16.28
CA ARG A 816 19.11 -14.33 -17.27
C ARG A 816 19.67 -14.40 -18.69
N ASN A 817 19.33 -15.46 -19.40
CA ASN A 817 19.68 -15.72 -20.79
C ASN A 817 21.20 -15.75 -21.07
N TYR A 818 22.02 -16.02 -20.05
CA TYR A 818 23.48 -16.03 -20.15
C TYR A 818 23.97 -17.22 -21.00
N GLY A 819 24.77 -16.94 -22.01
CA GLY A 819 25.26 -17.90 -23.00
C GLY A 819 26.68 -18.42 -22.75
N GLY A 820 27.34 -18.04 -21.65
CA GLY A 820 28.64 -18.60 -21.30
C GLY A 820 28.56 -20.05 -20.80
N THR A 821 29.67 -20.77 -20.90
CA THR A 821 29.73 -22.22 -20.55
C THR A 821 29.80 -22.53 -19.06
N ARG A 822 30.14 -21.53 -18.24
CA ARG A 822 30.23 -21.60 -16.77
C ARG A 822 29.98 -20.24 -16.14
N PHE A 823 29.55 -20.23 -14.89
CA PHE A 823 29.40 -19.01 -14.10
C PHE A 823 30.75 -18.43 -13.66
N ALA A 824 30.74 -17.17 -13.23
CA ALA A 824 31.93 -16.47 -12.76
C ALA A 824 32.43 -17.00 -11.40
N ASP A 825 33.74 -16.84 -11.16
CA ASP A 825 34.39 -17.40 -9.97
C ASP A 825 33.96 -16.70 -8.66
N TRP A 826 33.44 -15.46 -8.77
CA TRP A 826 32.95 -14.67 -7.64
C TRP A 826 31.59 -15.11 -7.07
N PHE A 827 30.96 -16.17 -7.58
CA PHE A 827 29.69 -16.69 -7.06
C PHE A 827 29.76 -17.29 -5.64
N GLY A 828 30.94 -17.78 -5.25
CA GLY A 828 31.16 -18.44 -3.96
C GLY A 828 31.67 -17.51 -2.85
N ALA A 829 31.78 -18.04 -1.63
CA ALA A 829 32.48 -17.37 -0.55
C ALA A 829 33.98 -17.20 -0.90
N PRO A 830 34.62 -16.06 -0.58
CA PRO A 830 34.17 -15.00 0.33
C PRO A 830 33.50 -13.79 -0.35
N TYR A 831 33.15 -13.86 -1.64
CA TYR A 831 32.75 -12.67 -2.41
C TYR A 831 31.32 -12.19 -2.16
N LEU A 832 30.39 -13.09 -1.86
CA LEU A 832 28.96 -12.77 -1.70
C LEU A 832 28.36 -13.29 -0.37
N PRO A 833 28.95 -12.98 0.80
CA PRO A 833 28.54 -13.58 2.08
C PRO A 833 27.12 -13.17 2.52
N ASN A 834 26.63 -12.03 2.05
CA ASN A 834 25.32 -11.46 2.40
C ASN A 834 24.20 -11.81 1.41
N LEU A 835 24.48 -12.67 0.42
CA LEU A 835 23.51 -13.03 -0.61
C LEU A 835 22.39 -13.90 -0.03
N VAL A 836 21.16 -13.46 -0.21
CA VAL A 836 19.93 -14.07 0.33
C VAL A 836 19.14 -14.80 -0.74
N SER A 837 19.11 -14.27 -1.97
CA SER A 837 18.36 -14.85 -3.08
C SER A 837 19.16 -14.89 -4.37
N VAL A 838 19.11 -16.02 -5.07
CA VAL A 838 19.72 -16.23 -6.39
C VAL A 838 18.69 -16.72 -7.38
N VAL A 839 18.64 -16.09 -8.56
CA VAL A 839 17.83 -16.51 -9.71
C VAL A 839 18.72 -16.76 -10.92
N LEU A 840 18.78 -18.00 -11.40
CA LEU A 840 19.46 -18.39 -12.63
C LEU A 840 18.39 -18.83 -13.64
N ARG A 841 18.24 -18.11 -14.75
CA ARG A 841 17.18 -18.40 -15.72
C ARG A 841 17.70 -18.40 -17.15
N ALA A 842 17.36 -19.43 -17.93
CA ALA A 842 17.66 -19.52 -19.35
C ALA A 842 19.17 -19.47 -19.69
N CYS A 843 20.04 -19.95 -18.79
CA CYS A 843 21.48 -20.01 -19.05
C CYS A 843 21.83 -21.30 -19.80
N LYS A 844 21.45 -21.37 -21.08
CA LYS A 844 21.37 -22.61 -21.86
C LYS A 844 22.68 -23.37 -21.99
N TYR A 845 23.81 -22.67 -22.11
CA TYR A 845 25.11 -23.31 -22.38
C TYR A 845 25.93 -23.59 -21.12
N CYS A 846 25.42 -23.27 -19.92
CA CYS A 846 26.10 -23.57 -18.67
C CYS A 846 26.07 -25.09 -18.39
N PHE A 847 27.24 -25.68 -18.16
CA PHE A 847 27.37 -27.11 -17.90
C PHE A 847 27.49 -27.47 -16.41
N CYS A 848 27.69 -26.48 -15.54
CA CYS A 848 27.79 -26.64 -14.09
C CYS A 848 27.12 -25.49 -13.33
N LEU A 849 26.60 -25.80 -12.13
CA LEU A 849 26.07 -24.78 -11.22
C LEU A 849 27.21 -24.11 -10.42
N PRO A 850 27.02 -22.86 -9.98
CA PRO A 850 27.97 -22.22 -9.06
C PRO A 850 27.90 -22.85 -7.66
N PRO A 851 28.95 -22.69 -6.82
CA PRO A 851 29.04 -23.24 -5.47
C PRO A 851 28.16 -22.50 -4.45
N LEU A 852 26.85 -22.52 -4.67
CA LEU A 852 25.86 -21.80 -3.86
C LEU A 852 25.77 -22.32 -2.42
N GLY A 853 26.13 -23.59 -2.17
CA GLY A 853 26.09 -24.20 -0.85
C GLY A 853 27.02 -23.57 0.19
N GLN A 854 28.02 -22.80 -0.25
CA GLN A 854 28.96 -22.10 0.64
C GLN A 854 28.43 -20.77 1.17
N LEU A 855 27.29 -20.30 0.67
CA LEU A 855 26.76 -18.98 0.98
C LEU A 855 25.96 -19.04 2.30
N PRO A 856 26.40 -18.37 3.37
CA PRO A 856 25.83 -18.56 4.70
C PRO A 856 24.43 -17.94 4.87
N SER A 857 24.13 -16.89 4.10
CA SER A 857 22.87 -16.12 4.21
C SER A 857 21.81 -16.52 3.18
N LEU A 858 22.11 -17.49 2.32
CA LEU A 858 21.27 -17.83 1.17
C LEU A 858 20.01 -18.57 1.60
N LYS A 859 18.85 -17.94 1.39
CA LYS A 859 17.52 -18.47 1.76
C LYS A 859 16.69 -18.96 0.57
N SER A 860 16.93 -18.43 -0.62
CA SER A 860 16.12 -18.77 -1.81
C SER A 860 16.99 -18.96 -3.05
N VAL A 861 16.80 -20.09 -3.72
CA VAL A 861 17.45 -20.43 -4.98
C VAL A 861 16.39 -20.79 -6.01
N HIS A 862 16.41 -20.09 -7.15
CA HIS A 862 15.57 -20.37 -8.31
C HIS A 862 16.45 -20.68 -9.51
N ILE A 863 16.31 -21.87 -10.08
CA ILE A 863 17.04 -22.33 -11.27
C ILE A 863 16.01 -22.74 -12.31
N SER A 864 16.07 -22.16 -13.51
CA SER A 864 15.20 -22.62 -14.59
C SER A 864 15.79 -22.48 -15.99
N LYS A 865 15.46 -23.40 -16.90
CA LYS A 865 15.90 -23.38 -18.31
C LYS A 865 17.43 -23.43 -18.52
N LEU A 866 18.16 -24.18 -17.70
CA LEU A 866 19.61 -24.41 -17.90
C LEU A 866 19.81 -25.73 -18.66
N GLU A 867 19.63 -25.68 -19.97
CA GLU A 867 19.63 -26.85 -20.88
C GLU A 867 20.98 -27.60 -20.94
N GLY A 868 22.11 -26.94 -20.63
CA GLY A 868 23.43 -27.58 -20.62
C GLY A 868 23.69 -28.47 -19.40
N ILE A 869 22.87 -28.35 -18.34
CA ILE A 869 23.08 -29.08 -17.10
C ILE A 869 22.41 -30.45 -17.19
N LYS A 870 23.23 -31.46 -17.43
CA LYS A 870 22.81 -32.87 -17.36
C LYS A 870 22.86 -33.43 -15.94
N LYS A 871 23.72 -32.89 -15.10
CA LYS A 871 23.94 -33.40 -13.74
C LYS A 871 24.19 -32.25 -12.78
N ILE A 872 23.47 -32.25 -11.67
CA ILE A 872 23.78 -31.41 -10.51
C ILE A 872 24.78 -32.18 -9.68
N GLY A 873 26.06 -31.78 -9.72
CA GLY A 873 27.15 -32.46 -9.03
C GLY A 873 27.52 -31.83 -7.70
N LEU A 874 28.65 -32.28 -7.15
CA LEU A 874 29.17 -31.82 -5.85
C LEU A 874 29.54 -30.34 -5.85
N GLU A 875 29.80 -29.75 -7.02
CA GLU A 875 30.10 -28.33 -7.19
C GLU A 875 29.00 -27.42 -6.64
N PHE A 876 27.74 -27.86 -6.65
CA PHE A 876 26.61 -27.07 -6.15
C PHE A 876 26.71 -26.80 -4.64
N TYR A 877 27.28 -27.74 -3.89
CA TYR A 877 27.48 -27.66 -2.44
C TYR A 877 28.74 -26.87 -2.07
N GLY A 878 29.72 -26.80 -2.98
CA GLY A 878 30.99 -26.11 -2.81
C GLY A 878 32.18 -27.03 -2.49
N ASN A 879 33.34 -26.42 -2.28
CA ASN A 879 34.59 -27.15 -1.99
C ASN A 879 34.47 -27.87 -0.65
N ASN A 880 34.73 -29.19 -0.67
CA ASN A 880 34.63 -30.21 0.39
C ASN A 880 35.46 -29.97 1.67
N ASN A 881 35.68 -28.72 2.11
CA ASN A 881 36.24 -28.47 3.43
C ASN A 881 35.20 -28.90 4.48
N LEU A 882 35.49 -30.01 5.16
CA LEU A 882 34.68 -30.72 6.16
C LEU A 882 34.22 -29.89 7.38
N SER A 883 34.47 -28.58 7.42
CA SER A 883 34.18 -27.72 8.56
C SER A 883 32.79 -27.06 8.53
N CYS A 884 32.06 -27.08 7.41
CA CYS A 884 30.76 -26.40 7.29
C CYS A 884 29.72 -27.22 6.54
N VAL A 885 28.49 -27.23 7.08
CA VAL A 885 27.31 -27.81 6.44
C VAL A 885 26.91 -26.95 5.24
N PRO A 886 26.75 -27.53 4.03
CA PRO A 886 26.25 -26.80 2.87
C PRO A 886 24.85 -26.23 3.11
N PHE A 887 24.52 -25.14 2.43
CA PHE A 887 23.19 -24.49 2.47
C PHE A 887 22.63 -24.29 3.89
N PRO A 888 23.39 -23.65 4.81
CA PRO A 888 23.02 -23.58 6.22
C PRO A 888 21.71 -22.82 6.50
N SER A 889 21.30 -21.94 5.58
CA SER A 889 20.12 -21.07 5.74
C SER A 889 19.06 -21.23 4.63
N LEU A 890 19.22 -22.21 3.72
CA LEU A 890 18.34 -22.32 2.56
C LEU A 890 16.94 -22.75 2.99
N GLU A 891 15.92 -21.96 2.64
CA GLU A 891 14.51 -22.20 2.98
C GLU A 891 13.70 -22.64 1.75
N ASN A 892 13.99 -22.09 0.56
CA ASN A 892 13.22 -22.34 -0.66
C ASN A 892 14.13 -22.73 -1.84
N LEU A 893 13.84 -23.87 -2.47
CA LEU A 893 14.54 -24.35 -3.66
C LEU A 893 13.56 -24.62 -4.80
N PHE A 894 13.67 -23.83 -5.86
CA PHE A 894 12.86 -23.94 -7.06
C PHE A 894 13.72 -24.34 -8.26
N ILE A 895 13.41 -25.46 -8.90
CA ILE A 895 14.08 -25.95 -10.12
C ILE A 895 13.01 -26.22 -11.18
N ALA A 896 13.08 -25.55 -12.33
CA ALA A 896 12.06 -25.76 -13.37
C ALA A 896 12.58 -25.74 -14.81
N GLU A 897 11.88 -26.42 -15.71
CA GLU A 897 12.15 -26.40 -17.15
C GLU A 897 13.61 -26.81 -17.47
N MET A 898 14.17 -27.77 -16.72
CA MET A 898 15.53 -28.31 -16.90
C MET A 898 15.46 -29.56 -17.80
N LEU A 899 15.36 -29.35 -19.12
CA LEU A 899 14.98 -30.40 -20.07
C LEU A 899 15.98 -31.56 -20.21
N GLU A 900 17.27 -31.29 -20.01
CA GLU A 900 18.36 -32.26 -20.17
C GLU A 900 18.88 -32.81 -18.83
N TRP A 901 18.30 -32.41 -17.70
CA TRP A 901 18.78 -32.80 -16.38
C TRP A 901 18.44 -34.27 -16.07
N GLU A 902 19.47 -35.10 -15.89
CA GLU A 902 19.39 -36.55 -15.71
C GLU A 902 19.63 -37.01 -14.26
N GLU A 903 20.57 -36.37 -13.53
CA GLU A 903 21.02 -36.84 -12.22
C GLU A 903 21.24 -35.72 -11.20
N TRP A 904 20.87 -35.97 -9.94
CA TRP A 904 21.25 -35.16 -8.77
C TRP A 904 22.19 -35.95 -7.85
N MET A 905 23.45 -35.52 -7.70
CA MET A 905 24.37 -36.08 -6.71
C MET A 905 24.07 -35.56 -5.31
N HIS A 906 23.90 -36.46 -4.35
CA HIS A 906 23.76 -36.11 -2.94
C HIS A 906 25.07 -36.36 -2.17
N LEU A 907 25.38 -35.51 -1.20
CA LEU A 907 26.46 -35.73 -0.23
C LEU A 907 25.97 -36.65 0.91
N GLN A 908 26.89 -37.37 1.54
CA GLN A 908 26.60 -38.13 2.76
C GLN A 908 26.49 -37.15 3.94
N GLY A 909 25.27 -36.92 4.45
CA GLY A 909 24.99 -36.05 5.60
C GLY A 909 23.85 -35.06 5.38
N GLU A 910 23.54 -34.25 6.39
CA GLU A 910 22.53 -33.18 6.30
C GLU A 910 23.07 -32.00 5.48
N CYS A 911 22.56 -31.80 4.27
CA CYS A 911 22.98 -30.71 3.37
C CYS A 911 21.99 -29.55 3.31
N PHE A 912 20.83 -29.70 3.93
CA PHE A 912 19.70 -28.78 3.83
C PHE A 912 18.99 -28.68 5.20
N PRO A 913 19.67 -28.16 6.24
CA PRO A 913 19.15 -28.15 7.60
C PRO A 913 17.88 -27.31 7.78
N CYS A 914 17.66 -26.29 6.94
CA CYS A 914 16.56 -25.33 7.06
C CYS A 914 15.57 -25.33 5.89
N LEU A 915 15.70 -26.26 4.94
CA LEU A 915 14.91 -26.25 3.71
C LEU A 915 13.45 -26.62 3.97
N LYS A 916 12.54 -25.70 3.65
CA LYS A 916 11.10 -25.82 3.89
C LYS A 916 10.32 -26.18 2.64
N GLU A 917 10.68 -25.62 1.50
CA GLU A 917 9.96 -25.83 0.23
C GLU A 917 10.90 -26.28 -0.89
N ILE A 918 10.53 -27.39 -1.55
CA ILE A 918 11.14 -27.85 -2.79
C ILE A 918 10.07 -27.89 -3.89
N VAL A 919 10.37 -27.23 -5.01
CA VAL A 919 9.52 -27.25 -6.21
C VAL A 919 10.36 -27.67 -7.41
N ILE A 920 9.99 -28.78 -8.05
CA ILE A 920 10.60 -29.29 -9.27
C ILE A 920 9.53 -29.40 -10.36
N ARG A 921 9.65 -28.64 -11.45
CA ARG A 921 8.64 -28.63 -12.53
C ARG A 921 9.24 -28.79 -13.92
N ASN A 922 8.62 -29.57 -14.79
CA ASN A 922 9.02 -29.74 -16.19
C ASN A 922 10.50 -30.17 -16.36
N CYS A 923 10.92 -31.20 -15.63
CA CYS A 923 12.27 -31.78 -15.70
C CYS A 923 12.21 -33.23 -16.22
N PRO A 924 11.92 -33.45 -17.52
CA PRO A 924 11.50 -34.74 -18.04
C PRO A 924 12.57 -35.83 -18.01
N ARG A 925 13.86 -35.52 -18.02
CA ARG A 925 14.95 -36.53 -18.06
C ARG A 925 15.48 -36.94 -16.70
N LEU A 926 14.98 -36.39 -15.60
CA LEU A 926 15.51 -36.63 -14.26
C LEU A 926 15.24 -38.08 -13.85
N ARG A 927 16.28 -38.93 -13.73
CA ARG A 927 16.12 -40.38 -13.46
C ARG A 927 16.22 -40.76 -11.99
N LYS A 928 17.13 -40.13 -11.24
CA LYS A 928 17.47 -40.51 -9.84
C LYS A 928 16.76 -39.64 -8.79
N SER A 929 16.63 -40.20 -7.59
CA SER A 929 15.80 -39.69 -6.48
C SER A 929 16.25 -38.34 -5.90
N LEU A 930 15.31 -37.68 -5.21
CA LEU A 930 15.54 -36.52 -4.34
C LEU A 930 16.58 -36.82 -3.23
N PRO A 931 17.20 -35.78 -2.64
CA PRO A 931 18.04 -35.93 -1.45
C PRO A 931 17.29 -36.68 -0.33
N PRO A 932 17.91 -37.68 0.32
CA PRO A 932 17.20 -38.58 1.24
C PRO A 932 16.86 -37.95 2.60
N CYS A 933 17.64 -36.99 3.10
CA CYS A 933 17.43 -36.38 4.43
C CYS A 933 17.10 -34.89 4.30
N LEU A 934 15.85 -34.51 4.60
CA LEU A 934 15.38 -33.12 4.56
C LEU A 934 14.57 -32.83 5.84
N PRO A 935 15.24 -32.52 6.98
CA PRO A 935 14.62 -32.53 8.31
C PRO A 935 13.57 -31.43 8.55
N CYS A 936 13.61 -30.35 7.76
CA CYS A 936 12.70 -29.21 7.89
C CYS A 936 11.72 -29.06 6.73
N LEU A 937 11.64 -30.03 5.81
CA LEU A 937 10.80 -29.90 4.62
C LEU A 937 9.32 -29.92 5.01
N GLU A 938 8.60 -28.86 4.65
CA GLU A 938 7.16 -28.64 4.90
C GLU A 938 6.35 -28.89 3.62
N LYS A 939 6.89 -28.52 2.45
CA LYS A 939 6.20 -28.65 1.16
C LYS A 939 7.11 -29.25 0.07
N LEU A 940 6.57 -30.25 -0.63
CA LEU A 940 7.19 -30.89 -1.79
C LEU A 940 6.28 -30.83 -3.00
N GLU A 941 6.80 -30.29 -4.10
CA GLU A 941 6.11 -30.24 -5.38
C GLU A 941 6.98 -30.82 -6.50
N ILE A 942 6.46 -31.82 -7.21
CA ILE A 942 7.09 -32.44 -8.38
C ILE A 942 6.05 -32.48 -9.50
N GLU A 943 6.34 -31.84 -10.63
CA GLU A 943 5.42 -31.74 -11.76
C GLU A 943 6.15 -32.02 -13.09
N GLN A 944 5.57 -32.88 -13.93
CA GLN A 944 6.06 -33.19 -15.29
C GLN A 944 7.54 -33.65 -15.31
N CYS A 945 7.88 -34.63 -14.46
CA CYS A 945 9.20 -35.27 -14.39
C CYS A 945 9.12 -36.72 -14.91
N GLY A 946 9.07 -36.87 -16.23
CA GLY A 946 8.73 -38.11 -16.93
C GLY A 946 9.63 -39.32 -16.63
N ASP A 947 10.93 -39.19 -16.80
CA ASP A 947 11.92 -40.28 -16.66
C ASP A 947 12.27 -40.59 -15.20
N LEU A 948 11.60 -39.94 -14.23
CA LEU A 948 11.86 -40.18 -12.81
C LEU A 948 11.47 -41.61 -12.47
N GLU A 949 12.46 -42.47 -12.20
CA GLU A 949 12.31 -43.91 -11.91
C GLU A 949 11.73 -44.14 -10.49
N LEU A 950 10.80 -43.29 -10.06
CA LEU A 950 10.11 -43.36 -8.79
C LEU A 950 8.94 -44.34 -8.89
N GLU A 951 9.21 -45.64 -8.77
CA GLU A 951 8.15 -46.67 -8.81
C GLU A 951 7.20 -46.58 -7.62
N SER A 952 7.72 -46.19 -6.44
CA SER A 952 6.94 -46.00 -5.22
C SER A 952 7.36 -44.76 -4.43
N PHE A 953 6.40 -44.10 -3.79
CA PHE A 953 6.63 -42.91 -2.97
C PHE A 953 5.85 -42.94 -1.64
N PRO A 954 6.44 -42.48 -0.51
CA PRO A 954 7.86 -42.16 -0.30
C PRO A 954 8.75 -43.42 -0.29
N THR A 955 10.05 -43.28 -0.50
CA THR A 955 11.01 -44.39 -0.32
C THR A 955 11.44 -44.52 1.14
N LYS A 956 11.88 -45.71 1.58
CA LYS A 956 12.36 -45.92 2.98
C LYS A 956 13.53 -45.02 3.38
N SER A 957 14.30 -44.54 2.41
CA SER A 957 15.42 -43.62 2.61
C SER A 957 15.00 -42.15 2.73
N PHE A 958 13.72 -41.81 2.49
CA PHE A 958 13.23 -40.45 2.43
C PHE A 958 12.76 -39.97 3.81
N ASN A 959 13.65 -39.34 4.57
CA ASN A 959 13.40 -38.83 5.91
C ASN A 959 12.99 -37.35 5.88
N THR A 960 11.69 -37.08 6.05
CA THR A 960 11.08 -35.74 6.01
C THR A 960 10.01 -35.57 7.10
N PRO A 961 10.41 -35.43 8.38
CA PRO A 961 9.50 -35.55 9.52
C PRO A 961 8.52 -34.38 9.66
N LYS A 962 8.69 -33.28 8.91
CA LYS A 962 7.82 -32.10 8.95
C LYS A 962 6.96 -31.92 7.70
N LEU A 963 6.91 -32.91 6.80
CA LEU A 963 6.24 -32.75 5.52
C LEU A 963 4.72 -32.64 5.70
N GLU A 964 4.14 -31.51 5.30
CA GLU A 964 2.71 -31.19 5.43
C GLU A 964 1.98 -31.25 4.09
N SER A 965 2.64 -30.89 2.99
CA SER A 965 2.01 -30.78 1.67
C SER A 965 2.81 -31.46 0.57
N ILE A 966 2.12 -32.29 -0.22
CA ILE A 966 2.70 -33.09 -1.30
C ILE A 966 1.90 -32.85 -2.57
N TYR A 967 2.58 -32.40 -3.62
CA TYR A 967 2.04 -32.28 -4.97
C TYR A 967 2.88 -33.10 -5.93
N LEU A 968 2.29 -34.14 -6.52
CA LEU A 968 2.91 -34.99 -7.52
C LEU A 968 2.07 -34.95 -8.79
N SER A 969 2.65 -34.51 -9.90
CA SER A 969 1.96 -34.49 -11.17
C SER A 969 2.81 -34.91 -12.37
N GLY A 970 2.22 -35.62 -13.34
CA GLY A 970 2.90 -35.99 -14.57
C GLY A 970 4.06 -36.96 -14.36
N LEU A 971 3.88 -37.95 -13.48
CA LEU A 971 4.88 -38.98 -13.16
C LEU A 971 4.45 -40.34 -13.74
N PRO A 972 4.93 -40.72 -14.93
CA PRO A 972 4.47 -41.93 -15.62
C PRO A 972 5.06 -43.22 -15.04
N HIS A 973 6.14 -43.19 -14.27
CA HIS A 973 6.70 -44.41 -13.66
C HIS A 973 6.17 -44.71 -12.25
N LEU A 974 5.42 -43.79 -11.64
CA LEU A 974 4.84 -43.97 -10.32
C LEU A 974 3.74 -45.04 -10.36
N LYS A 975 4.01 -46.22 -9.78
CA LYS A 975 3.11 -47.39 -9.79
C LYS A 975 2.28 -47.50 -8.51
N SER A 976 2.85 -47.14 -7.35
CA SER A 976 2.17 -47.24 -6.07
C SER A 976 2.62 -46.17 -5.06
N LEU A 977 1.78 -45.89 -4.06
CA LEU A 977 2.24 -45.22 -2.84
C LEU A 977 2.75 -46.29 -1.85
N HIS A 978 3.80 -46.01 -1.09
CA HIS A 978 4.49 -47.00 -0.24
C HIS A 978 3.59 -47.47 0.93
N GLU A 979 3.63 -48.77 1.26
CA GLU A 979 2.77 -49.39 2.31
C GLU A 979 2.92 -48.75 3.71
N GLU A 980 4.13 -48.30 4.02
CA GLU A 980 4.48 -47.61 5.27
C GLU A 980 4.31 -46.07 5.17
N MET A 981 3.61 -45.52 4.17
CA MET A 981 3.48 -44.06 4.01
C MET A 981 2.89 -43.37 5.25
N HIS A 982 1.95 -44.01 5.94
CA HIS A 982 1.35 -43.50 7.17
C HIS A 982 2.33 -43.41 8.35
N THR A 983 3.38 -44.23 8.39
CA THR A 983 4.45 -44.12 9.42
C THR A 983 5.60 -43.24 8.98
N LEU A 984 5.94 -43.26 7.69
CA LEU A 984 7.04 -42.46 7.12
C LEU A 984 6.68 -40.97 7.06
N LEU A 985 5.41 -40.64 6.82
CA LEU A 985 4.92 -39.27 6.64
C LEU A 985 3.66 -38.99 7.49
N PRO A 986 3.73 -39.06 8.83
CA PRO A 986 2.56 -39.04 9.70
C PRO A 986 1.88 -37.67 9.81
N TYR A 987 2.53 -36.57 9.37
CA TYR A 987 2.03 -35.19 9.53
C TYR A 987 1.48 -34.57 8.23
N VAL A 988 1.39 -35.33 7.13
CA VAL A 988 0.92 -34.82 5.84
C VAL A 988 -0.56 -34.45 5.91
N GLN A 989 -0.87 -33.19 5.63
CA GLN A 989 -2.23 -32.64 5.62
C GLN A 989 -2.81 -32.54 4.21
N SER A 990 -1.98 -32.35 3.19
CA SER A 990 -2.43 -32.16 1.81
C SER A 990 -1.71 -33.11 0.85
N LEU A 991 -2.48 -33.87 0.06
CA LEU A 991 -1.97 -34.75 -0.98
C LEU A 991 -2.66 -34.45 -2.32
N PHE A 992 -1.88 -33.98 -3.29
CA PHE A 992 -2.32 -33.75 -4.66
C PHE A 992 -1.60 -34.70 -5.61
N LEU A 993 -2.38 -35.47 -6.36
CA LEU A 993 -1.91 -36.40 -7.39
C LEU A 993 -2.59 -36.02 -8.71
N SER A 994 -1.83 -35.78 -9.77
CA SER A 994 -2.40 -35.45 -11.07
C SER A 994 -1.64 -36.02 -12.26
N ARG A 995 -2.28 -36.63 -13.26
CA ARG A 995 -1.60 -37.16 -14.46
C ARG A 995 -0.55 -38.24 -14.16
N CYS A 996 -0.80 -39.09 -13.15
CA CYS A 996 0.06 -40.22 -12.79
C CYS A 996 -0.47 -41.51 -13.43
N SER A 997 -0.18 -41.71 -14.71
CA SER A 997 -0.88 -42.70 -15.55
C SER A 997 -0.67 -44.17 -15.19
N GLN A 998 0.44 -44.52 -14.52
CA GLN A 998 0.73 -45.91 -14.11
C GLN A 998 0.35 -46.24 -12.66
N LEU A 999 -0.13 -45.25 -11.90
CA LEU A 999 -0.45 -45.40 -10.48
C LEU A 999 -1.66 -46.33 -10.31
N GLN A 1000 -1.44 -47.48 -9.68
CA GLN A 1000 -2.42 -48.58 -9.58
C GLN A 1000 -2.96 -48.81 -8.17
N SER A 1001 -2.20 -48.47 -7.14
CA SER A 1001 -2.57 -48.77 -5.76
C SER A 1001 -2.24 -47.66 -4.77
N ILE A 1002 -3.10 -47.56 -3.76
CA ILE A 1002 -2.86 -46.86 -2.48
C ILE A 1002 -2.50 -47.92 -1.43
N PRO A 1003 -1.66 -47.60 -0.42
CA PRO A 1003 -1.28 -48.49 0.67
C PRO A 1003 -2.48 -49.18 1.35
N GLN A 1004 -2.38 -50.49 1.57
CA GLN A 1004 -3.43 -51.31 2.22
C GLN A 1004 -3.66 -50.90 3.68
N ASN A 1005 -2.60 -50.45 4.34
CA ASN A 1005 -2.65 -49.91 5.70
C ASN A 1005 -3.22 -48.47 5.75
N GLY A 1006 -3.58 -47.89 4.61
CA GLY A 1006 -4.19 -46.56 4.48
C GLY A 1006 -3.19 -45.42 4.30
N LEU A 1007 -3.72 -44.28 3.84
CA LEU A 1007 -3.00 -43.00 3.80
C LEU A 1007 -2.84 -42.40 5.21
N PRO A 1008 -1.95 -41.40 5.42
CA PRO A 1008 -1.81 -40.73 6.72
C PRO A 1008 -3.14 -40.18 7.27
N LEU A 1009 -3.45 -40.48 8.54
CA LEU A 1009 -4.70 -40.08 9.20
C LEU A 1009 -4.81 -38.56 9.42
N SER A 1010 -3.71 -37.82 9.28
CA SER A 1010 -3.60 -36.37 9.37
C SER A 1010 -4.10 -35.65 8.10
N LEU A 1011 -4.37 -36.36 7.01
CA LEU A 1011 -4.83 -35.77 5.75
C LEU A 1011 -6.15 -35.01 5.91
N VAL A 1012 -6.12 -33.72 5.57
CA VAL A 1012 -7.26 -32.80 5.52
C VAL A 1012 -7.75 -32.62 4.09
N GLN A 1013 -6.83 -32.66 3.11
CA GLN A 1013 -7.14 -32.46 1.71
C GLN A 1013 -6.49 -33.53 0.83
N VAL A 1014 -7.30 -34.12 -0.06
CA VAL A 1014 -6.84 -35.09 -1.06
C VAL A 1014 -7.42 -34.73 -2.42
N GLN A 1015 -6.55 -34.60 -3.43
CA GLN A 1015 -6.95 -34.34 -4.81
C GLN A 1015 -6.32 -35.37 -5.74
N MET A 1016 -7.14 -35.98 -6.60
CA MET A 1016 -6.73 -37.02 -7.54
C MET A 1016 -7.27 -36.72 -8.94
N HIS A 1017 -6.40 -36.34 -9.86
CA HIS A 1017 -6.78 -35.92 -11.21
C HIS A 1017 -6.06 -36.76 -12.28
N ASP A 1018 -6.73 -37.23 -13.33
CA ASP A 1018 -6.11 -37.94 -14.46
C ASP A 1018 -5.18 -39.12 -14.04
N CYS A 1019 -5.69 -39.98 -13.15
CA CYS A 1019 -5.00 -41.18 -12.64
C CYS A 1019 -5.80 -42.45 -13.03
N PRO A 1020 -5.84 -42.85 -14.31
CA PRO A 1020 -6.80 -43.82 -14.84
C PRO A 1020 -6.70 -45.22 -14.22
N LYS A 1021 -5.49 -45.71 -13.94
CA LYS A 1021 -5.33 -47.04 -13.33
C LYS A 1021 -5.73 -47.09 -11.85
N LEU A 1022 -5.66 -45.96 -11.15
CA LEU A 1022 -5.94 -45.88 -9.72
C LEU A 1022 -7.44 -46.07 -9.44
N ILE A 1023 -8.30 -45.67 -10.39
CA ILE A 1023 -9.77 -45.77 -10.24
C ILE A 1023 -10.27 -47.22 -10.23
N THR A 1024 -9.55 -48.15 -10.87
CA THR A 1024 -9.95 -49.56 -10.93
C THR A 1024 -9.88 -50.25 -9.57
N SER A 1025 -9.06 -49.74 -8.65
CA SER A 1025 -8.87 -50.25 -7.29
C SER A 1025 -9.47 -49.33 -6.22
N ARG A 1026 -10.40 -48.44 -6.58
CA ARG A 1026 -10.92 -47.38 -5.70
C ARG A 1026 -11.51 -47.84 -4.36
N MET A 1027 -12.10 -49.04 -4.30
CA MET A 1027 -12.58 -49.61 -3.03
C MET A 1027 -11.45 -49.87 -2.01
N ASN A 1028 -10.20 -49.96 -2.47
CA ASN A 1028 -9.02 -50.21 -1.64
C ASN A 1028 -8.33 -48.92 -1.19
N TRP A 1029 -8.85 -47.73 -1.52
CA TRP A 1029 -8.22 -46.46 -1.13
C TRP A 1029 -8.26 -46.17 0.37
N GLY A 1030 -9.17 -46.82 1.11
CA GLY A 1030 -9.29 -46.66 2.55
C GLY A 1030 -9.70 -45.24 3.01
N LEU A 1031 -10.23 -44.39 2.12
CA LEU A 1031 -10.58 -43.00 2.43
C LEU A 1031 -11.59 -42.88 3.58
N HIS A 1032 -12.50 -43.86 3.74
CA HIS A 1032 -13.45 -43.93 4.84
C HIS A 1032 -12.79 -43.93 6.24
N ARG A 1033 -11.51 -44.32 6.35
CA ARG A 1033 -10.74 -44.31 7.62
C ARG A 1033 -10.13 -42.93 7.93
N LEU A 1034 -10.10 -42.02 6.97
CA LEU A 1034 -9.49 -40.69 7.10
C LEU A 1034 -10.47 -39.72 7.78
N HIS A 1035 -10.59 -39.83 9.10
CA HIS A 1035 -11.53 -39.02 9.88
C HIS A 1035 -11.25 -37.49 9.83
N SER A 1036 -10.02 -37.10 9.50
CA SER A 1036 -9.58 -35.70 9.35
C SER A 1036 -9.89 -35.10 7.97
N LEU A 1037 -10.26 -35.93 6.98
CA LEU A 1037 -10.42 -35.51 5.59
C LEU A 1037 -11.65 -34.60 5.43
N GLN A 1038 -11.42 -33.37 4.96
CA GLN A 1038 -12.46 -32.35 4.79
C GLN A 1038 -12.67 -31.94 3.32
N ASP A 1039 -11.64 -32.00 2.48
CA ASP A 1039 -11.71 -31.63 1.06
C ASP A 1039 -11.21 -32.77 0.18
N PHE A 1040 -12.10 -33.28 -0.68
CA PHE A 1040 -11.79 -34.32 -1.65
C PHE A 1040 -12.14 -33.86 -3.05
N SER A 1041 -11.14 -33.90 -3.94
CA SER A 1041 -11.29 -33.55 -5.34
C SER A 1041 -10.91 -34.73 -6.20
N ILE A 1042 -11.75 -35.03 -7.19
CA ILE A 1042 -11.48 -36.08 -8.16
C ILE A 1042 -11.83 -35.61 -9.57
N GLY A 1043 -11.06 -36.01 -10.58
CA GLY A 1043 -11.29 -35.51 -11.93
C GLY A 1043 -10.47 -36.13 -13.04
N GLU A 1044 -10.90 -35.94 -14.29
CA GLU A 1044 -10.21 -36.31 -15.55
C GLU A 1044 -9.93 -37.83 -15.72
N ASN A 1045 -10.25 -38.40 -16.90
CA ASN A 1045 -9.98 -39.80 -17.32
C ASN A 1045 -10.34 -40.93 -16.32
N PHE A 1046 -11.63 -41.06 -15.99
CA PHE A 1046 -12.16 -42.23 -15.29
C PHE A 1046 -12.35 -43.40 -16.26
N GLU A 1047 -11.40 -44.33 -16.37
CA GLU A 1047 -11.66 -45.55 -17.14
C GLU A 1047 -12.85 -46.32 -16.51
N ASN A 1048 -13.85 -46.64 -17.33
CA ASN A 1048 -14.93 -47.58 -17.02
C ASN A 1048 -15.77 -47.28 -15.75
N THR A 1049 -15.95 -46.00 -15.38
CA THR A 1049 -16.77 -45.61 -14.21
C THR A 1049 -17.91 -44.66 -14.62
N GLU A 1050 -19.08 -45.24 -14.95
CA GLU A 1050 -20.28 -44.48 -15.31
C GLU A 1050 -20.97 -43.83 -14.08
N SER A 1051 -20.72 -44.35 -12.87
CA SER A 1051 -21.29 -43.85 -11.62
C SER A 1051 -20.30 -43.81 -10.46
N PHE A 1052 -20.31 -42.73 -9.68
CA PHE A 1052 -19.41 -42.50 -8.53
C PHE A 1052 -20.07 -41.50 -7.54
N PRO A 1053 -19.78 -41.52 -6.23
CA PRO A 1053 -18.95 -42.46 -5.46
C PRO A 1053 -19.69 -43.74 -5.01
N GLU A 1054 -18.97 -44.82 -4.73
CA GLU A 1054 -19.53 -46.03 -4.11
C GLU A 1054 -19.94 -45.81 -2.64
N GLU A 1055 -20.90 -46.63 -2.18
CA GLU A 1055 -21.28 -46.67 -0.76
C GLU A 1055 -20.10 -47.06 0.12
N GLY A 1056 -19.85 -46.30 1.19
CA GLY A 1056 -18.77 -46.54 2.13
C GLY A 1056 -17.36 -46.18 1.62
N LEU A 1057 -17.23 -45.53 0.45
CA LEU A 1057 -15.93 -45.10 -0.07
C LEU A 1057 -15.39 -43.86 0.66
N LEU A 1058 -16.21 -42.82 0.78
CA LEU A 1058 -15.84 -41.50 1.30
C LEU A 1058 -16.21 -41.36 2.80
N PRO A 1059 -15.42 -40.64 3.61
CA PRO A 1059 -15.69 -40.47 5.04
C PRO A 1059 -16.83 -39.47 5.30
N PRO A 1060 -17.61 -39.65 6.39
CA PRO A 1060 -18.78 -38.81 6.69
C PRO A 1060 -18.43 -37.36 7.09
N ASN A 1061 -17.18 -37.09 7.48
CA ASN A 1061 -16.67 -35.77 7.89
C ASN A 1061 -16.30 -34.85 6.70
N LEU A 1062 -16.41 -35.35 5.47
CA LEU A 1062 -16.06 -34.62 4.26
C LEU A 1062 -16.96 -33.36 4.12
N LYS A 1063 -16.35 -32.17 3.94
CA LYS A 1063 -17.06 -30.89 3.79
C LYS A 1063 -17.16 -30.43 2.35
N ILE A 1064 -16.13 -30.69 1.55
CA ILE A 1064 -16.04 -30.26 0.15
C ILE A 1064 -15.78 -31.49 -0.72
N LEU A 1065 -16.62 -31.66 -1.76
CA LEU A 1065 -16.47 -32.68 -2.78
C LEU A 1065 -16.43 -32.01 -4.15
N ARG A 1066 -15.37 -32.27 -4.93
CA ARG A 1066 -15.21 -31.68 -6.27
C ARG A 1066 -15.07 -32.76 -7.33
N PHE A 1067 -15.80 -32.56 -8.43
CA PHE A 1067 -15.71 -33.30 -9.68
C PHE A 1067 -15.20 -32.35 -10.76
N VAL A 1068 -14.04 -32.64 -11.34
CA VAL A 1068 -13.40 -31.75 -12.33
C VAL A 1068 -13.06 -32.51 -13.60
N GLY A 1069 -13.60 -32.14 -14.76
CA GLY A 1069 -13.21 -32.77 -16.03
C GLY A 1069 -13.64 -34.25 -16.16
N CYS A 1070 -14.65 -34.71 -15.41
CA CYS A 1070 -15.07 -36.12 -15.41
C CYS A 1070 -15.84 -36.46 -16.69
N SER A 1071 -15.15 -36.91 -17.74
CA SER A 1071 -15.74 -37.17 -19.07
C SER A 1071 -16.57 -38.45 -19.16
N ASN A 1072 -16.23 -39.51 -18.42
CA ASN A 1072 -16.97 -40.79 -18.48
C ASN A 1072 -18.08 -40.92 -17.42
N LEU A 1073 -18.18 -39.96 -16.49
CA LEU A 1073 -19.14 -39.99 -15.41
C LEU A 1073 -20.53 -39.59 -15.93
N VAL A 1074 -21.46 -40.54 -15.99
CA VAL A 1074 -22.82 -40.33 -16.52
C VAL A 1074 -23.79 -39.91 -15.41
N LYS A 1075 -23.60 -40.42 -14.18
CA LYS A 1075 -24.51 -40.22 -13.05
C LYS A 1075 -23.75 -40.21 -11.72
N LEU A 1076 -24.15 -39.35 -10.77
CA LEU A 1076 -23.64 -39.41 -9.40
C LEU A 1076 -24.44 -40.43 -8.59
N ASN A 1077 -23.76 -41.31 -7.87
CA ASN A 1077 -24.43 -42.37 -7.11
C ASN A 1077 -24.97 -41.84 -5.76
N GLY A 1078 -26.30 -41.85 -5.63
CA GLY A 1078 -27.00 -41.39 -4.43
C GLY A 1078 -26.66 -42.19 -3.17
N SER A 1079 -26.46 -43.51 -3.25
CA SER A 1079 -26.12 -44.32 -2.06
C SER A 1079 -24.73 -44.05 -1.50
N GLY A 1080 -23.80 -43.56 -2.34
CA GLY A 1080 -22.48 -43.13 -1.90
C GLY A 1080 -22.42 -41.69 -1.39
N LEU A 1081 -23.34 -40.83 -1.83
CA LEU A 1081 -23.43 -39.44 -1.36
C LEU A 1081 -24.23 -39.33 -0.07
N LEU A 1082 -25.34 -40.06 0.08
CA LEU A 1082 -26.25 -39.99 1.23
C LEU A 1082 -25.55 -40.10 2.62
N PRO A 1083 -24.53 -40.96 2.82
CA PRO A 1083 -23.82 -41.08 4.10
C PRO A 1083 -22.94 -39.88 4.46
N LEU A 1084 -22.71 -38.92 3.55
CA LEU A 1084 -21.84 -37.76 3.75
C LEU A 1084 -22.55 -36.65 4.52
N THR A 1085 -22.85 -36.91 5.79
CA THR A 1085 -23.64 -36.03 6.67
C THR A 1085 -23.00 -34.67 6.97
N SER A 1086 -21.70 -34.50 6.70
CA SER A 1086 -20.99 -33.22 6.86
C SER A 1086 -20.76 -32.46 5.56
N LEU A 1087 -21.21 -32.98 4.41
CA LEU A 1087 -20.92 -32.40 3.10
C LEU A 1087 -21.64 -31.06 2.94
N GLN A 1088 -20.87 -29.97 2.81
CA GLN A 1088 -21.38 -28.60 2.70
C GLN A 1088 -21.31 -28.06 1.27
N CYS A 1089 -20.35 -28.51 0.46
CA CYS A 1089 -20.10 -27.98 -0.87
C CYS A 1089 -19.85 -29.10 -1.88
N LEU A 1090 -20.62 -29.09 -2.97
CA LEU A 1090 -20.45 -29.97 -4.12
C LEU A 1090 -20.14 -29.11 -5.35
N ILE A 1091 -18.98 -29.34 -5.96
CA ILE A 1091 -18.52 -28.59 -7.15
C ILE A 1091 -18.40 -29.55 -8.32
N ILE A 1092 -19.01 -29.20 -9.44
CA ILE A 1092 -18.98 -29.96 -10.69
C ILE A 1092 -18.48 -29.01 -11.79
N HIS A 1093 -17.26 -29.22 -12.24
CA HIS A 1093 -16.59 -28.40 -13.25
C HIS A 1093 -16.27 -29.20 -14.50
N ASN A 1094 -16.66 -28.74 -15.69
CA ASN A 1094 -16.30 -29.37 -16.98
C ASN A 1094 -16.61 -30.88 -17.07
N CYS A 1095 -17.77 -31.35 -16.61
CA CYS A 1095 -18.21 -32.74 -16.71
C CYS A 1095 -19.25 -32.89 -17.85
N PRO A 1096 -18.83 -33.17 -19.10
CA PRO A 1096 -19.69 -33.03 -20.27
C PRO A 1096 -20.81 -34.08 -20.38
N ASN A 1097 -20.59 -35.30 -19.87
CA ASN A 1097 -21.52 -36.43 -20.01
C ASN A 1097 -22.36 -36.70 -18.75
N LEU A 1098 -22.19 -35.91 -17.69
CA LEU A 1098 -22.95 -36.08 -16.46
C LEU A 1098 -24.38 -35.61 -16.69
N GLN A 1099 -25.32 -36.56 -16.73
CA GLN A 1099 -26.70 -36.31 -17.19
C GLN A 1099 -27.58 -35.72 -16.10
N CYS A 1100 -27.58 -36.30 -14.90
CA CYS A 1100 -28.44 -35.89 -13.79
C CYS A 1100 -27.75 -36.06 -12.42
N LEU A 1101 -28.27 -35.34 -11.41
CA LEU A 1101 -27.95 -35.54 -9.99
C LEU A 1101 -28.92 -36.59 -9.40
N PRO A 1102 -28.55 -37.32 -8.34
CA PRO A 1102 -29.39 -38.38 -7.81
C PRO A 1102 -30.62 -37.80 -7.08
N GLU A 1103 -31.80 -38.07 -7.63
CA GLU A 1103 -33.08 -37.59 -7.09
C GLU A 1103 -33.29 -38.07 -5.63
N GLY A 1104 -33.58 -37.14 -4.73
CA GLY A 1104 -33.86 -37.42 -3.32
C GLY A 1104 -32.69 -37.98 -2.49
N SER A 1105 -31.49 -38.10 -3.07
CA SER A 1105 -30.35 -38.80 -2.46
C SER A 1105 -29.12 -37.90 -2.22
N LEU A 1106 -29.27 -36.58 -2.39
CA LEU A 1106 -28.25 -35.60 -2.02
C LEU A 1106 -28.25 -35.36 -0.50
N PRO A 1107 -27.08 -35.15 0.14
CA PRO A 1107 -27.00 -34.91 1.58
C PRO A 1107 -27.78 -33.66 1.99
N ARG A 1108 -28.58 -33.77 3.06
CA ARG A 1108 -29.31 -32.61 3.62
C ARG A 1108 -28.38 -31.52 4.18
N SER A 1109 -27.11 -31.84 4.43
CA SER A 1109 -26.08 -30.89 4.86
C SER A 1109 -25.57 -29.98 3.74
N LEU A 1110 -25.89 -30.29 2.47
CA LEU A 1110 -25.33 -29.61 1.30
C LEU A 1110 -25.83 -28.16 1.22
N SER A 1111 -24.91 -27.21 1.36
CA SER A 1111 -25.19 -25.77 1.37
C SER A 1111 -24.91 -25.09 0.03
N TYR A 1112 -23.91 -25.60 -0.71
CA TYR A 1112 -23.46 -25.07 -2.00
C TYR A 1112 -23.43 -26.16 -3.06
N LEU A 1113 -24.06 -25.91 -4.19
CA LEU A 1113 -23.92 -26.65 -5.43
C LEU A 1113 -23.41 -25.71 -6.52
N ILE A 1114 -22.20 -25.95 -7.01
CA ILE A 1114 -21.58 -25.14 -8.07
C ILE A 1114 -21.43 -26.00 -9.30
N ILE A 1115 -22.12 -25.65 -10.38
CA ILE A 1115 -22.00 -26.29 -11.70
C ILE A 1115 -21.43 -25.24 -12.64
N ASN A 1116 -20.17 -25.38 -13.05
CA ASN A 1116 -19.51 -24.40 -13.90
C ASN A 1116 -18.75 -25.03 -15.07
N GLY A 1117 -18.54 -24.26 -16.14
CA GLY A 1117 -17.86 -24.75 -17.34
C GLY A 1117 -18.69 -25.76 -18.15
N ASN A 1118 -18.06 -26.62 -18.95
CA ASN A 1118 -18.73 -27.48 -19.91
C ASN A 1118 -19.51 -28.65 -19.27
N CYS A 1119 -20.73 -28.37 -18.81
CA CYS A 1119 -21.68 -29.33 -18.20
C CYS A 1119 -23.08 -29.18 -18.85
N PRO A 1120 -23.27 -29.54 -20.14
CA PRO A 1120 -24.45 -29.16 -20.92
C PRO A 1120 -25.76 -29.76 -20.39
N PHE A 1121 -25.76 -31.04 -20.00
CA PHE A 1121 -26.97 -31.72 -19.51
C PHE A 1121 -27.42 -31.17 -18.15
N LEU A 1122 -26.50 -31.06 -17.18
CA LEU A 1122 -26.81 -30.47 -15.87
C LEU A 1122 -27.24 -29.00 -15.99
N ARG A 1123 -26.60 -28.21 -16.87
CA ARG A 1123 -27.03 -26.83 -17.11
C ARG A 1123 -28.47 -26.80 -17.63
N GLN A 1124 -28.83 -27.64 -18.60
CA GLN A 1124 -30.19 -27.70 -19.15
C GLN A 1124 -31.24 -28.12 -18.10
N GLN A 1125 -30.92 -29.10 -17.26
CA GLN A 1125 -31.85 -29.66 -16.28
C GLN A 1125 -32.04 -28.79 -15.02
N TYR A 1126 -31.01 -28.05 -14.59
CA TYR A 1126 -30.99 -27.36 -13.29
C TYR A 1126 -30.94 -25.82 -13.37
N GLN A 1127 -30.92 -25.21 -14.56
CA GLN A 1127 -31.10 -23.76 -14.75
C GLN A 1127 -32.52 -23.31 -14.33
N LYS A 1128 -32.78 -21.99 -14.21
CA LYS A 1128 -34.03 -21.41 -13.65
C LYS A 1128 -35.34 -22.01 -14.20
N ASN A 1129 -35.36 -22.51 -15.44
CA ASN A 1129 -36.53 -23.12 -16.10
C ASN A 1129 -36.37 -24.62 -16.40
N GLY A 1130 -35.36 -25.28 -15.82
CA GLY A 1130 -35.06 -26.70 -16.06
C GLY A 1130 -36.02 -27.65 -15.33
N GLN A 1131 -36.28 -28.81 -15.94
CA GLN A 1131 -37.28 -29.78 -15.46
C GLN A 1131 -36.98 -30.33 -14.04
N GLU A 1132 -35.70 -30.43 -13.66
CA GLU A 1132 -35.27 -31.01 -12.39
C GLU A 1132 -34.84 -29.99 -11.34
N ARG A 1133 -35.08 -28.69 -11.55
CA ARG A 1133 -34.72 -27.65 -10.58
C ARG A 1133 -35.28 -27.93 -9.17
N HIS A 1134 -36.48 -28.54 -9.12
CA HIS A 1134 -37.16 -28.90 -7.88
C HIS A 1134 -36.40 -29.92 -7.02
N THR A 1135 -35.55 -30.78 -7.59
CA THR A 1135 -34.80 -31.79 -6.82
C THR A 1135 -33.63 -31.18 -6.05
N THR A 1136 -33.15 -30.00 -6.46
CA THR A 1136 -32.12 -29.20 -5.77
C THR A 1136 -32.69 -28.13 -4.84
N SER A 1137 -34.01 -28.06 -4.64
CA SER A 1137 -34.66 -26.97 -3.91
C SER A 1137 -34.30 -26.89 -2.42
N HIS A 1138 -33.79 -27.98 -1.85
CA HIS A 1138 -33.33 -28.05 -0.46
C HIS A 1138 -31.91 -27.47 -0.28
N ILE A 1139 -31.19 -27.19 -1.38
CA ILE A 1139 -29.83 -26.63 -1.37
C ILE A 1139 -29.94 -25.10 -1.45
N PRO A 1140 -29.46 -24.35 -0.43
CA PRO A 1140 -29.54 -22.89 -0.39
C PRO A 1140 -28.92 -22.20 -1.61
N TRP A 1141 -27.64 -22.47 -1.89
CA TRP A 1141 -26.92 -21.85 -2.99
C TRP A 1141 -26.69 -22.83 -4.14
N VAL A 1142 -27.32 -22.55 -5.29
CA VAL A 1142 -27.01 -23.25 -6.55
C VAL A 1142 -26.50 -22.24 -7.58
N CYS A 1143 -25.20 -22.26 -7.84
CA CYS A 1143 -24.55 -21.44 -8.85
C CYS A 1143 -24.34 -22.25 -10.12
N ILE A 1144 -24.93 -21.80 -11.23
CA ILE A 1144 -24.79 -22.42 -12.55
C ILE A 1144 -24.25 -21.36 -13.51
N SER A 1145 -22.98 -21.50 -13.92
CA SER A 1145 -22.31 -20.60 -14.87
C SER A 1145 -21.74 -21.34 -16.05
#